data_AF-A0A961VVS7-F1
#
_entry.id   AF-A0A961VVS7-F1
#
_cell.length_a   1.000
_cell.length_b   1.000
_cell.length_c   1.000
_cell.angle_alpha   90.00
_cell.angle_beta   90.00
_cell.angle_gamma   90.00
#
_symmetry.space_group_name_H-M   'P 1'
#
loop_
_entity.id
_entity.type
_entity.pdbx_description
1 polymer ?
#
loop_
_entity_poly.entity_id
_entity_poly.type
_entity_poly.pdbx_seq_one_letter_code
_entity_poly.pdbx_strand_id
1 'polypeptide(L)'
;MVPPPANGVSFFSEPSFWLPLQVENSAWTTHGPFGFWLVAALRPGRIVELGTHRGYSYFVFCQAVRALGLSCRCFAVDHWQGDDHAGRYNANVFALVDRHNRRNYADFSNLVRSSFAEAVDLFEDGSIDLLHIDGQHYYEDVRADFETWRPKLSERAVVLFHDITEHGRGFGVHRLWDEVIETYPGFAFVHGHGLGVLGVGKEQAAPLAALFALDRDPAARDLVRAGYARLGQAVGDRRAILANDAVLAERKSVDAEFARLQASNKALEAVVAKLLSQEGEGRTAAAAVDRLGAVEASLGKLAKRLTKASAKLRGSRDGRSGVRRHRKKKSGRRSRPTPSPLAPAPAALPGEPLAAAAIAAVWTNGWAAALPLWQDYVDSGLPVHPTFFVSSGQPEPQNGGFRTVVPRAPVAGDVRWCVYTALFGAYDALRAPLIRPPGIDFICFTDTDIEVDGWRVVRLPPAVDPVRESRRYKVLCHRYLEDYDASLYVDASTVFAGDIGRFVRRWCLGRPFAMWSHPQRNDVYDEAIAVLVQRKADPRRVVDQIVAYEAAGLPRATGLVEASFMWRDHRDHDVISFMEAWDEEIGAHSRRDQISLGFLMWRLGIRPEVFPAHLGNARKNFVSSLSMHLGAAGEKQTERGRRRVAGSRPRLVFLYEPAYRGSGSTTLRIFQLADIVRSHLGDRWEVAVTDDADIRDAVVVVGKGRMATVSEPALEKLRQANVAVIADFVDAPLRSGLLPFIDLLWASSIGGYRSALAIRPGMPVDLVTHHADVRLPRREPAEAYSVGYFGEPINAVATPEILAEIDMVPVSTRSDDGGWLQRIGGYALHYAVRPPLKDGGHKPFTKGFVAARCGANVLIDRTDGDAIHYLGDDYPFLIDNSRPASILAGLELARQSFASEIWRAGLEVMRQVEALSTPEHVAREVAVSLRRFA
;
A
#
# COMPACT_ATOMS: atom_id res chain seq x y z
N MET A 1 -14.81 -22.20 10.09
CA MET A 1 -16.27 -22.37 9.95
C MET A 1 -16.86 -22.51 11.34
N VAL A 2 -17.86 -21.70 11.68
CA VAL A 2 -18.64 -21.88 12.91
C VAL A 2 -19.68 -22.98 12.62
N PRO A 3 -19.87 -23.99 13.48
CA PRO A 3 -20.84 -25.05 13.24
C PRO A 3 -22.27 -24.46 13.23
N PRO A 4 -23.19 -24.99 12.40
CA PRO A 4 -24.56 -24.51 12.33
C PRO A 4 -25.30 -24.78 13.65
N PRO A 5 -26.14 -23.84 14.13
CA PRO A 5 -26.94 -24.05 15.33
C PRO A 5 -27.99 -25.16 15.13
N ALA A 6 -28.33 -25.85 16.21
CA ALA A 6 -29.15 -27.07 16.25
C ALA A 6 -30.57 -26.94 15.65
N ASN A 7 -31.02 -25.73 15.31
CA ASN A 7 -32.38 -25.44 14.86
C ASN A 7 -32.51 -25.10 13.37
N GLY A 8 -31.44 -25.21 12.57
CA GLY A 8 -31.49 -25.03 11.11
C GLY A 8 -31.76 -23.61 10.59
N VAL A 9 -31.97 -22.61 11.46
CA VAL A 9 -32.14 -21.20 11.09
C VAL A 9 -30.80 -20.45 11.23
N SER A 10 -30.31 -19.85 10.15
CA SER A 10 -29.07 -19.06 10.16
C SER A 10 -29.36 -17.58 10.47
N PHE A 11 -28.82 -17.08 11.58
CA PHE A 11 -28.91 -15.65 11.96
C PHE A 11 -27.92 -14.75 11.22
N PHE A 12 -27.10 -15.35 10.35
CA PHE A 12 -26.22 -14.65 9.42
C PHE A 12 -26.50 -15.17 8.01
N SER A 13 -26.68 -14.27 7.06
CA SER A 13 -26.86 -14.59 5.64
C SER A 13 -25.86 -13.79 4.81
N GLU A 14 -25.76 -14.07 3.51
CA GLU A 14 -24.93 -13.27 2.61
C GLU A 14 -25.17 -11.75 2.76
N PRO A 15 -26.43 -11.24 2.85
CA PRO A 15 -26.70 -9.84 3.18
C PRO A 15 -26.03 -9.29 4.44
N SER A 16 -25.82 -10.11 5.48
CA SER A 16 -25.14 -9.69 6.72
C SER A 16 -23.69 -9.24 6.48
N PHE A 17 -23.08 -9.64 5.36
CA PHE A 17 -21.70 -9.29 5.00
C PHE A 17 -21.60 -8.19 3.94
N TRP A 18 -22.75 -7.66 3.50
CA TRP A 18 -22.75 -6.54 2.56
C TRP A 18 -22.24 -5.26 3.20
N LEU A 19 -21.69 -4.40 2.35
CA LEU A 19 -21.11 -3.12 2.76
C LEU A 19 -22.02 -1.98 2.29
N PRO A 20 -22.32 -1.01 3.16
CA PRO A 20 -23.09 0.17 2.76
C PRO A 20 -22.35 0.97 1.68
N LEU A 21 -23.07 1.34 0.62
CA LEU A 21 -22.55 2.21 -0.44
C LEU A 21 -22.26 3.63 0.09
N GLN A 22 -23.02 4.07 1.10
CA GLN A 22 -22.82 5.33 1.79
C GLN A 22 -22.27 5.07 3.19
N VAL A 23 -21.02 5.46 3.42
CA VAL A 23 -20.34 5.30 4.72
C VAL A 23 -20.16 6.67 5.38
N GLU A 24 -21.18 7.10 6.13
CA GLU A 24 -21.27 8.43 6.77
C GLU A 24 -21.02 8.36 8.29
N ASN A 25 -20.95 9.53 8.96
CA ASN A 25 -21.01 9.57 10.43
C ASN A 25 -22.44 9.38 10.91
N SER A 26 -22.76 8.16 11.34
CA SER A 26 -24.05 7.86 11.95
C SER A 26 -23.86 7.05 13.24
N ALA A 27 -24.69 7.32 14.24
CA ALA A 27 -24.83 6.46 15.43
C ALA A 27 -25.28 5.04 15.04
N TRP A 28 -25.96 4.92 13.89
CA TRP A 28 -26.44 3.67 13.31
C TRP A 28 -25.37 2.88 12.53
N THR A 29 -24.14 3.39 12.40
CA THR A 29 -23.09 2.78 11.55
C THR A 29 -22.89 1.30 11.83
N THR A 30 -22.87 0.94 13.12
CA THR A 30 -22.61 -0.44 13.57
C THR A 30 -23.80 -1.39 13.43
N HIS A 31 -24.97 -0.89 13.02
CA HIS A 31 -26.17 -1.70 12.77
C HIS A 31 -26.40 -2.00 11.29
N GLY A 32 -25.63 -1.37 10.39
CA GLY A 32 -25.69 -1.57 8.92
C GLY A 32 -25.83 -3.03 8.48
N PRO A 33 -24.89 -3.91 8.87
CA PRO A 33 -24.96 -5.34 8.59
C PRO A 33 -26.26 -6.03 9.03
N PHE A 34 -26.81 -5.65 10.20
CA PHE A 34 -28.08 -6.18 10.67
C PHE A 34 -29.25 -5.65 9.83
N GLY A 35 -29.21 -4.38 9.42
CA GLY A 35 -30.20 -3.81 8.49
C GLY A 35 -30.33 -4.58 7.18
N PHE A 36 -29.21 -5.00 6.59
CA PHE A 36 -29.23 -5.84 5.39
C PHE A 36 -29.87 -7.21 5.64
N TRP A 37 -29.51 -7.87 6.74
CA TRP A 37 -30.12 -9.14 7.12
C TRP A 37 -31.62 -9.00 7.39
N LEU A 38 -32.03 -7.93 8.09
CA LEU A 38 -33.43 -7.68 8.45
C LEU A 38 -34.31 -7.56 7.21
N VAL A 39 -33.90 -6.77 6.21
CA VAL A 39 -34.66 -6.65 4.96
C VAL A 39 -34.71 -7.99 4.21
N ALA A 40 -33.63 -8.78 4.25
CA ALA A 40 -33.62 -10.10 3.64
C ALA A 40 -34.56 -11.10 4.35
N ALA A 41 -34.63 -11.03 5.68
CA ALA A 41 -35.47 -11.88 6.52
C ALA A 41 -36.95 -11.51 6.43
N LEU A 42 -37.26 -10.20 6.46
CA LEU A 42 -38.62 -9.68 6.45
C LEU A 42 -39.24 -9.64 5.05
N ARG A 43 -38.42 -9.35 4.01
CA ARG A 43 -38.85 -9.11 2.63
C ARG A 43 -40.05 -8.13 2.54
N PRO A 44 -39.92 -6.90 3.09
CA PRO A 44 -41.04 -5.97 3.24
C PRO A 44 -41.58 -5.48 1.89
N GLY A 45 -42.89 -5.31 1.79
CA GLY A 45 -43.56 -4.57 0.71
C GLY A 45 -43.52 -3.05 0.92
N ARG A 46 -43.42 -2.60 2.17
CA ARG A 46 -43.30 -1.17 2.51
C ARG A 46 -42.40 -0.92 3.72
N ILE A 47 -41.46 0.01 3.58
CA ILE A 47 -40.56 0.48 4.63
C ILE A 47 -40.78 1.97 4.87
N VAL A 48 -40.93 2.36 6.12
CA VAL A 48 -41.00 3.77 6.54
C VAL A 48 -39.97 4.05 7.63
N GLU A 49 -39.20 5.13 7.48
CA GLU A 49 -38.32 5.64 8.52
C GLU A 49 -38.78 7.03 8.96
N LEU A 50 -38.89 7.22 10.27
CA LEU A 50 -39.19 8.49 10.94
C LEU A 50 -37.90 9.00 11.58
N GLY A 51 -37.39 10.13 11.08
CA GLY A 51 -36.11 10.69 11.52
C GLY A 51 -34.94 10.15 10.70
N THR A 52 -34.73 10.71 9.52
CA THR A 52 -33.76 10.18 8.55
C THR A 52 -32.41 10.89 8.60
N HIS A 53 -32.36 12.15 9.02
CA HIS A 53 -31.12 12.94 9.10
C HIS A 53 -30.29 12.87 7.80
N ARG A 54 -29.15 12.15 7.80
CA ARG A 54 -28.25 11.96 6.63
C ARG A 54 -28.55 10.70 5.81
N GLY A 55 -29.52 9.88 6.25
CA GLY A 55 -30.07 8.74 5.51
C GLY A 55 -29.31 7.43 5.63
N TYR A 56 -28.43 7.26 6.62
CA TYR A 56 -27.59 6.05 6.67
C TYR A 56 -28.39 4.75 6.80
N SER A 57 -29.25 4.63 7.83
CA SER A 57 -30.14 3.47 8.04
C SER A 57 -31.10 3.29 6.87
N TYR A 58 -31.77 4.37 6.46
CA TYR A 58 -32.66 4.37 5.31
C TYR A 58 -32.02 3.80 4.03
N PHE A 59 -30.83 4.29 3.67
CA PHE A 59 -30.16 3.83 2.46
C PHE A 59 -29.56 2.43 2.60
N VAL A 60 -29.26 1.95 3.81
CA VAL A 60 -28.99 0.52 4.03
C VAL A 60 -30.21 -0.31 3.65
N PHE A 61 -31.41 0.11 4.06
CA PHE A 61 -32.64 -0.59 3.68
C PHE A 61 -32.90 -0.52 2.17
N CYS A 62 -32.79 0.66 1.55
CA CYS A 62 -32.98 0.81 0.10
C CYS A 62 -31.95 -0.01 -0.70
N GLN A 63 -30.70 -0.06 -0.24
CA GLN A 63 -29.67 -0.87 -0.86
C GLN A 63 -30.03 -2.36 -0.78
N ALA A 64 -30.51 -2.85 0.35
CA ALA A 64 -30.99 -4.23 0.44
C ALA A 64 -32.17 -4.51 -0.50
N VAL A 65 -33.17 -3.63 -0.52
CA VAL A 65 -34.34 -3.76 -1.42
C VAL A 65 -33.89 -3.91 -2.87
N ARG A 66 -32.99 -3.04 -3.33
CA ARG A 66 -32.46 -3.08 -4.70
C ARG A 66 -31.65 -4.34 -4.98
N ALA A 67 -30.71 -4.68 -4.09
CA ALA A 67 -29.82 -5.83 -4.28
C ALA A 67 -30.58 -7.17 -4.26
N LEU A 68 -31.67 -7.26 -3.49
CA LEU A 68 -32.53 -8.45 -3.39
C LEU A 68 -33.66 -8.47 -4.44
N GLY A 69 -33.81 -7.42 -5.26
CA GLY A 69 -34.87 -7.31 -6.26
C GLY A 69 -36.28 -7.32 -5.66
N LEU A 70 -36.49 -6.72 -4.49
CA LEU A 70 -37.79 -6.73 -3.81
C LEU A 70 -38.74 -5.70 -4.43
N SER A 71 -40.00 -6.09 -4.60
CA SER A 71 -41.11 -5.18 -4.90
C SER A 71 -41.52 -4.41 -3.63
N CYS A 72 -40.66 -3.48 -3.19
CA CYS A 72 -40.83 -2.71 -1.97
C CYS A 72 -40.90 -1.20 -2.26
N ARG A 73 -41.75 -0.47 -1.54
CA ARG A 73 -41.75 1.00 -1.51
C ARG A 73 -41.10 1.51 -0.23
N CYS A 74 -40.18 2.46 -0.35
CA CYS A 74 -39.48 3.05 0.80
C CYS A 74 -39.87 4.52 0.97
N PHE A 75 -40.02 4.95 2.23
CA PHE A 75 -40.33 6.33 2.59
C PHE A 75 -39.46 6.80 3.75
N ALA A 76 -38.78 7.94 3.56
CA ALA A 76 -38.05 8.64 4.60
C ALA A 76 -38.82 9.90 4.99
N VAL A 77 -39.28 10.01 6.23
CA VAL A 77 -40.04 11.14 6.75
C VAL A 77 -39.16 11.94 7.71
N ASP A 78 -38.92 13.21 7.39
CA ASP A 78 -38.15 14.14 8.24
C ASP A 78 -38.44 15.58 7.79
N HIS A 79 -38.24 16.57 8.67
CA HIS A 79 -38.22 17.98 8.26
C HIS A 79 -36.89 18.39 7.61
N TRP A 80 -35.81 17.66 7.91
CA TRP A 80 -34.41 18.00 7.71
C TRP A 80 -34.02 19.36 8.31
N GLN A 81 -34.63 19.72 9.43
CA GLN A 81 -34.34 20.94 10.20
C GLN A 81 -33.52 20.65 11.47
N GLY A 82 -33.50 19.39 11.93
CA GLY A 82 -32.87 18.95 13.18
C GLY A 82 -33.70 19.29 14.43
N ASP A 83 -33.35 18.69 15.57
CA ASP A 83 -34.04 18.85 16.85
C ASP A 83 -33.05 19.03 18.03
N ASP A 84 -33.57 18.95 19.27
CA ASP A 84 -32.79 19.15 20.49
C ASP A 84 -31.76 18.04 20.77
N HIS A 85 -31.98 16.82 20.27
CA HIS A 85 -31.06 15.69 20.47
C HIS A 85 -30.11 15.49 19.29
N ALA A 86 -30.57 15.68 18.05
CA ALA A 86 -29.78 15.58 16.82
C ALA A 86 -29.01 16.88 16.48
N GLY A 87 -29.43 18.02 17.04
CA GLY A 87 -28.91 19.36 16.77
C GLY A 87 -29.45 19.97 15.47
N ARG A 88 -29.52 21.30 15.39
CA ARG A 88 -30.04 22.01 14.20
C ARG A 88 -29.20 21.72 12.95
N TYR A 89 -29.86 21.30 11.87
CA TYR A 89 -29.19 21.00 10.61
C TYR A 89 -28.88 22.28 9.81
N ASN A 90 -27.81 22.24 9.01
CA ASN A 90 -27.57 23.28 8.01
C ASN A 90 -28.39 22.98 6.73
N ALA A 91 -28.70 24.02 5.94
CA ALA A 91 -29.56 23.91 4.75
C ALA A 91 -29.07 22.90 3.67
N ASN A 92 -27.89 22.32 3.83
CA ASN A 92 -27.26 21.41 2.86
C ASN A 92 -27.54 19.92 3.13
N VAL A 93 -28.13 19.53 4.28
CA VAL A 93 -28.36 18.09 4.58
C VAL A 93 -29.37 17.47 3.63
N PHE A 94 -30.56 18.08 3.48
CA PHE A 94 -31.60 17.56 2.58
C PHE A 94 -31.09 17.41 1.14
N ALA A 95 -30.37 18.40 0.61
CA ALA A 95 -29.83 18.35 -0.75
C ALA A 95 -28.85 17.18 -0.98
N LEU A 96 -28.08 16.80 0.04
CA LEU A 96 -27.20 15.63 -0.03
C LEU A 96 -27.99 14.33 -0.07
N VAL A 97 -29.01 14.20 0.78
CA VAL A 97 -29.89 13.04 0.84
C VAL A 97 -30.69 12.89 -0.45
N ASP A 98 -31.31 13.96 -0.95
CA ASP A 98 -32.06 13.99 -2.21
C ASP A 98 -31.19 13.61 -3.40
N ARG A 99 -29.97 14.16 -3.50
CA ARG A 99 -29.03 13.80 -4.56
C ARG A 99 -28.64 12.32 -4.53
N HIS A 100 -28.40 11.77 -3.33
CA HIS A 100 -28.09 10.35 -3.19
C HIS A 100 -29.30 9.48 -3.57
N ASN A 101 -30.49 9.84 -3.08
CA ASN A 101 -31.73 9.15 -3.38
C ASN A 101 -32.01 9.13 -4.89
N ARG A 102 -31.94 10.27 -5.57
CA ARG A 102 -32.20 10.36 -7.01
C ARG A 102 -31.23 9.55 -7.84
N ARG A 103 -29.96 9.55 -7.45
CA ARG A 103 -28.91 8.82 -8.18
C ARG A 103 -29.08 7.30 -8.02
N ASN A 104 -29.51 6.84 -6.85
CA ASN A 104 -29.38 5.44 -6.48
C ASN A 104 -30.70 4.71 -6.22
N TYR A 105 -31.83 5.37 -5.93
CA TYR A 105 -33.05 4.71 -5.44
C TYR A 105 -34.38 5.36 -5.86
N ALA A 106 -34.37 6.37 -6.75
CA ALA A 106 -35.57 7.15 -7.11
C ALA A 106 -36.76 6.33 -7.62
N ASP A 107 -36.53 5.14 -8.16
CA ASP A 107 -37.59 4.31 -8.76
C ASP A 107 -38.58 3.75 -7.72
N PHE A 108 -38.18 3.67 -6.44
CA PHE A 108 -39.02 3.11 -5.38
C PHE A 108 -38.91 3.83 -4.02
N SER A 109 -38.00 4.80 -3.87
CA SER A 109 -37.75 5.52 -2.63
C SER A 109 -38.23 6.97 -2.68
N ASN A 110 -39.01 7.39 -1.68
CA ASN A 110 -39.61 8.71 -1.58
C ASN A 110 -39.14 9.45 -0.33
N LEU A 111 -38.73 10.72 -0.48
CA LEU A 111 -38.38 11.59 0.64
C LEU A 111 -39.56 12.51 0.95
N VAL A 112 -40.14 12.37 2.15
CA VAL A 112 -41.33 13.10 2.60
C VAL A 112 -40.89 14.18 3.59
N ARG A 113 -40.97 15.45 3.16
CA ARG A 113 -40.62 16.61 3.99
C ARG A 113 -41.80 17.09 4.81
N SER A 114 -42.05 16.45 5.95
CA SER A 114 -43.23 16.73 6.80
C SER A 114 -42.95 16.30 8.25
N SER A 115 -43.84 16.68 9.16
CA SER A 115 -43.85 16.08 10.50
C SER A 115 -44.36 14.64 10.43
N PHE A 116 -44.08 13.83 11.45
CA PHE A 116 -44.55 12.43 11.48
C PHE A 116 -46.07 12.37 11.60
N ALA A 117 -46.67 13.29 12.34
CA ALA A 117 -48.12 13.40 12.51
C ALA A 117 -48.87 13.77 11.22
N GLU A 118 -48.27 14.58 10.35
CA GLU A 118 -48.86 14.91 9.03
C GLU A 118 -48.64 13.79 8.02
N ALA A 119 -47.47 13.14 8.05
CA ALA A 119 -47.11 12.11 7.09
C ALA A 119 -47.90 10.81 7.28
N VAL A 120 -48.47 10.54 8.46
CA VAL A 120 -49.19 9.31 8.77
C VAL A 120 -50.39 9.07 7.84
N ASP A 121 -51.04 10.15 7.39
CA ASP A 121 -52.21 10.09 6.49
C ASP A 121 -51.85 9.69 5.05
N LEU A 122 -50.56 9.66 4.70
CA LEU A 122 -50.07 9.15 3.41
C LEU A 122 -50.09 7.62 3.35
N PHE A 123 -50.32 6.94 4.47
CA PHE A 123 -50.22 5.50 4.61
C PHE A 123 -51.58 4.89 4.98
N GLU A 124 -51.96 3.83 4.25
CA GLU A 124 -53.13 3.01 4.57
C GLU A 124 -52.90 2.22 5.85
N ASP A 125 -53.98 1.94 6.59
CA ASP A 125 -53.93 1.07 7.76
C ASP A 125 -53.45 -0.33 7.37
N GLY A 126 -52.64 -0.96 8.23
CA GLY A 126 -52.11 -2.30 7.97
C GLY A 126 -51.10 -2.42 6.83
N SER A 127 -50.53 -1.31 6.33
CA SER A 127 -49.73 -1.31 5.09
C SER A 127 -48.22 -1.26 5.25
N ILE A 128 -47.69 -1.04 6.46
CA ILE A 128 -46.25 -0.88 6.73
C ILE A 128 -45.69 -2.17 7.34
N ASP A 129 -44.70 -2.77 6.67
CA ASP A 129 -44.05 -3.99 7.15
C ASP A 129 -42.80 -3.70 8.00
N LEU A 130 -42.10 -2.60 7.72
CA LEU A 130 -40.96 -2.16 8.53
C LEU A 130 -41.10 -0.67 8.86
N LEU A 131 -41.19 -0.37 10.15
CA LEU A 131 -41.17 0.99 10.67
C LEU A 131 -39.88 1.20 11.48
N HIS A 132 -39.10 2.21 11.16
CA HIS A 132 -37.94 2.63 11.96
C HIS A 132 -38.24 3.98 12.61
N ILE A 133 -38.21 4.03 13.94
CA ILE A 133 -38.44 5.24 14.73
C ILE A 133 -37.09 5.70 15.29
N ASP A 134 -36.58 6.80 14.75
CA ASP A 134 -35.29 7.43 15.09
C ASP A 134 -35.43 8.97 15.10
N GLY A 135 -36.55 9.43 15.68
CA GLY A 135 -36.95 10.84 15.79
C GLY A 135 -36.51 11.50 17.09
N GLN A 136 -37.38 12.32 17.70
CA GLN A 136 -37.07 12.92 19.00
C GLN A 136 -37.08 11.85 20.10
N HIS A 137 -36.08 11.91 21.00
CA HIS A 137 -35.80 10.79 21.89
C HIS A 137 -36.38 10.96 23.30
N TYR A 138 -37.27 11.93 23.56
CA TYR A 138 -38.00 11.98 24.83
C TYR A 138 -39.09 10.88 24.86
N TYR A 139 -39.43 10.41 26.06
CA TYR A 139 -40.39 9.31 26.23
C TYR A 139 -41.75 9.61 25.61
N GLU A 140 -42.30 10.80 25.84
CA GLU A 140 -43.62 11.18 25.32
C GLU A 140 -43.64 11.26 23.79
N ASP A 141 -42.55 11.73 23.16
CA ASP A 141 -42.46 11.88 21.71
C ASP A 141 -42.39 10.51 21.01
N VAL A 142 -41.46 9.64 21.44
CA VAL A 142 -41.33 8.30 20.85
C VAL A 142 -42.56 7.43 21.12
N ARG A 143 -43.23 7.62 22.26
CA ARG A 143 -44.52 6.96 22.58
C ARG A 143 -45.63 7.46 21.67
N ALA A 144 -45.73 8.77 21.45
CA ALA A 144 -46.69 9.36 20.53
C ALA A 144 -46.47 8.84 19.10
N ASP A 145 -45.22 8.83 18.64
CA ASP A 145 -44.87 8.30 17.31
C ASP A 145 -45.28 6.84 17.16
N PHE A 146 -44.97 5.99 18.15
CA PHE A 146 -45.36 4.58 18.12
C PHE A 146 -46.89 4.40 18.11
N GLU A 147 -47.63 5.07 19.00
CA GLU A 147 -49.09 4.93 19.09
C GLU A 147 -49.81 5.50 17.85
N THR A 148 -49.35 6.62 17.31
CA THR A 148 -49.91 7.23 16.10
C THR A 148 -49.69 6.35 14.87
N TRP A 149 -48.54 5.70 14.76
CA TRP A 149 -48.22 4.85 13.60
C TRP A 149 -48.68 3.40 13.76
N ARG A 150 -49.05 2.96 14.97
CA ARG A 150 -49.49 1.59 15.25
C ARG A 150 -50.61 1.08 14.31
N PRO A 151 -51.68 1.85 13.99
CA PRO A 151 -52.72 1.39 13.06
C PRO A 151 -52.22 1.13 11.64
N LYS A 152 -51.07 1.72 11.25
CA LYS A 152 -50.47 1.58 9.91
C LYS A 152 -49.63 0.31 9.76
N LEU A 153 -49.33 -0.38 10.86
CA LEU A 153 -48.49 -1.58 10.88
C LEU A 153 -49.26 -2.80 10.37
N SER A 154 -48.65 -3.55 9.45
CA SER A 154 -49.23 -4.79 8.91
C SER A 154 -49.20 -5.96 9.90
N GLU A 155 -49.91 -7.04 9.57
CA GLU A 155 -49.92 -8.29 10.35
C GLU A 155 -48.54 -8.96 10.44
N ARG A 156 -47.53 -8.49 9.71
CA ARG A 156 -46.14 -9.00 9.73
C ARG A 156 -45.12 -7.94 10.13
N ALA A 157 -45.60 -6.82 10.67
CA ALA A 157 -44.77 -5.66 10.92
C ALA A 157 -43.67 -5.89 11.95
N VAL A 158 -42.50 -5.30 11.66
CA VAL A 158 -41.39 -5.11 12.60
C VAL A 158 -41.19 -3.63 12.84
N VAL A 159 -41.02 -3.24 14.10
CA VAL A 159 -40.71 -1.86 14.50
C VAL A 159 -39.30 -1.81 15.09
N LEU A 160 -38.51 -0.84 14.65
CA LEU A 160 -37.17 -0.58 15.15
C LEU A 160 -37.15 0.68 16.01
N PHE A 161 -36.51 0.60 17.17
CA PHE A 161 -36.24 1.73 18.06
C PHE A 161 -34.74 1.89 18.25
N HIS A 162 -34.18 3.03 17.85
CA HIS A 162 -32.78 3.34 18.09
C HIS A 162 -32.58 3.97 19.49
N ASP A 163 -31.34 3.99 20.00
CA ASP A 163 -30.97 4.58 21.30
C ASP A 163 -31.62 3.95 22.56
N ILE A 164 -32.02 2.67 22.51
CA ILE A 164 -32.64 1.97 23.66
C ILE A 164 -31.71 1.76 24.87
N THR A 165 -30.40 2.08 24.77
CA THR A 165 -29.45 2.01 25.90
C THR A 165 -29.00 3.39 26.41
N GLU A 166 -29.56 4.47 25.86
CA GLU A 166 -29.24 5.84 26.28
C GLU A 166 -30.12 6.29 27.44
N HIS A 167 -29.48 6.66 28.56
CA HIS A 167 -30.15 7.15 29.77
C HIS A 167 -29.84 8.64 30.07
N GLY A 168 -28.99 9.28 29.26
CA GLY A 168 -28.59 10.68 29.44
C GLY A 168 -29.55 11.66 28.78
N ARG A 169 -29.45 12.97 29.07
CA ARG A 169 -30.10 14.07 28.33
C ARG A 169 -31.63 13.97 28.17
N GLY A 170 -32.31 13.29 29.09
CA GLY A 170 -33.77 13.11 29.04
C GLY A 170 -34.25 12.05 28.04
N PHE A 171 -33.35 11.23 27.50
CA PHE A 171 -33.71 10.10 26.65
C PHE A 171 -34.72 9.19 27.35
N GLY A 172 -35.80 8.88 26.63
CA GLY A 172 -36.91 8.09 27.12
C GLY A 172 -37.19 6.83 26.33
N VAL A 173 -36.46 6.59 25.23
CA VAL A 173 -36.67 5.42 24.37
C VAL A 173 -36.48 4.11 25.11
N HIS A 174 -35.51 4.04 26.04
CA HIS A 174 -35.32 2.86 26.88
C HIS A 174 -36.56 2.53 27.73
N ARG A 175 -37.29 3.54 28.22
CA ARG A 175 -38.51 3.34 29.03
C ARG A 175 -39.64 2.79 28.18
N LEU A 176 -39.84 3.36 26.98
CA LEU A 176 -40.81 2.82 26.04
C LEU A 176 -40.46 1.38 25.64
N TRP A 177 -39.18 1.10 25.39
CA TRP A 177 -38.71 -0.25 25.05
C TRP A 177 -39.05 -1.26 26.15
N ASP A 178 -38.79 -0.92 27.41
CA ASP A 178 -39.11 -1.77 28.56
C ASP A 178 -40.63 -2.04 28.65
N GLU A 179 -41.50 -1.09 28.29
CA GLU A 179 -42.95 -1.27 28.28
C GLU A 179 -43.45 -2.13 27.11
N VAL A 180 -42.96 -1.87 25.89
CA VAL A 180 -43.47 -2.55 24.69
C VAL A 180 -43.00 -4.01 24.60
N ILE A 181 -41.82 -4.34 25.16
CA ILE A 181 -41.30 -5.71 25.17
C ILE A 181 -42.07 -6.63 26.13
N GLU A 182 -42.83 -6.07 27.09
CA GLU A 182 -43.77 -6.84 27.92
C GLU A 182 -44.98 -7.34 27.10
N THR A 183 -45.32 -6.63 26.02
CA THR A 183 -46.51 -6.92 25.20
C THR A 183 -46.16 -7.67 23.91
N TYR A 184 -45.04 -7.34 23.28
CA TYR A 184 -44.65 -7.87 21.97
C TYR A 184 -43.33 -8.64 22.04
N PRO A 185 -43.13 -9.69 21.22
CA PRO A 185 -41.84 -10.34 21.10
C PRO A 185 -40.79 -9.36 20.53
N GLY A 186 -39.55 -9.43 21.00
CA GLY A 186 -38.51 -8.56 20.48
C GLY A 186 -37.09 -9.03 20.78
N PHE A 187 -36.12 -8.33 20.19
CA PHE A 187 -34.70 -8.57 20.35
C PHE A 187 -33.96 -7.24 20.46
N ALA A 188 -33.07 -7.12 21.43
CA ALA A 188 -32.29 -5.89 21.67
C ALA A 188 -30.81 -6.09 21.35
N PHE A 189 -30.22 -5.19 20.57
CA PHE A 189 -28.78 -4.96 20.54
C PHE A 189 -28.37 -3.94 21.60
N VAL A 190 -27.18 -4.12 22.17
CA VAL A 190 -26.62 -3.25 23.23
C VAL A 190 -25.41 -2.44 22.76
N HIS A 191 -24.95 -2.65 21.52
CA HIS A 191 -23.89 -1.85 20.89
C HIS A 191 -24.50 -0.71 20.07
N GLY A 192 -23.70 0.28 19.68
CA GLY A 192 -24.15 1.37 18.80
C GLY A 192 -25.33 2.16 19.36
N HIS A 193 -25.27 2.49 20.65
CA HIS A 193 -26.34 3.14 21.44
C HIS A 193 -27.61 2.30 21.65
N GLY A 194 -27.59 1.05 21.16
CA GLY A 194 -28.69 0.11 21.28
C GLY A 194 -29.63 0.16 20.09
N LEU A 195 -30.24 -0.98 19.78
CA LEU A 195 -31.29 -1.08 18.76
C LEU A 195 -32.31 -2.13 19.21
N GLY A 196 -33.54 -1.70 19.45
CA GLY A 196 -34.67 -2.56 19.75
C GLY A 196 -35.35 -3.01 18.46
N VAL A 197 -35.61 -4.31 18.33
CA VAL A 197 -36.31 -4.93 17.20
C VAL A 197 -37.58 -5.58 17.73
N LEU A 198 -38.74 -5.01 17.43
CA LEU A 198 -40.04 -5.42 17.98
C LEU A 198 -40.90 -6.07 16.91
N GLY A 199 -41.41 -7.28 17.15
CA GLY A 199 -42.37 -7.97 16.28
C GLY A 199 -43.80 -7.64 16.66
N VAL A 200 -44.40 -6.62 16.01
CA VAL A 200 -45.76 -6.16 16.34
C VAL A 200 -46.84 -7.00 15.63
N GLY A 201 -46.58 -7.38 14.38
CA GLY A 201 -47.49 -8.22 13.60
C GLY A 201 -47.61 -9.64 14.15
N LYS A 202 -48.78 -10.26 14.05
CA LYS A 202 -49.03 -11.64 14.52
C LYS A 202 -48.38 -12.71 13.63
N GLU A 203 -48.06 -12.38 12.38
CA GLU A 203 -47.52 -13.26 11.35
C GLU A 203 -46.03 -13.02 11.08
N GLN A 204 -45.19 -13.21 12.10
CA GLN A 204 -43.73 -13.01 11.98
C GLN A 204 -43.09 -14.05 11.06
N ALA A 205 -42.21 -13.59 10.15
CA ALA A 205 -41.44 -14.48 9.28
C ALA A 205 -40.57 -15.43 10.11
N ALA A 206 -40.38 -16.68 9.66
CA ALA A 206 -39.68 -17.70 10.44
C ALA A 206 -38.29 -17.28 10.99
N PRO A 207 -37.42 -16.58 10.22
CA PRO A 207 -36.15 -16.09 10.76
C PRO A 207 -36.29 -15.04 11.87
N LEU A 208 -37.34 -14.20 11.82
CA LEU A 208 -37.63 -13.18 12.84
C LEU A 208 -38.25 -13.80 14.10
N ALA A 209 -39.18 -14.73 13.93
CA ALA A 209 -39.71 -15.51 15.05
C ALA A 209 -38.60 -16.26 15.79
N ALA A 210 -37.62 -16.81 15.05
CA ALA A 210 -36.43 -17.43 15.64
C ALA A 210 -35.54 -16.41 16.36
N LEU A 211 -35.38 -15.20 15.83
CA LEU A 211 -34.60 -14.12 16.48
C LEU A 211 -35.24 -13.72 17.82
N PHE A 212 -36.56 -13.55 17.86
CA PHE A 212 -37.28 -13.18 19.08
C PHE A 212 -37.33 -14.31 20.13
N ALA A 213 -37.17 -15.56 19.71
CA ALA A 213 -37.08 -16.69 20.63
C ALA A 213 -35.71 -16.81 21.34
N LEU A 214 -34.70 -16.02 20.94
CA LEU A 214 -33.33 -16.11 21.47
C LEU A 214 -33.19 -15.78 22.96
N ASP A 215 -34.16 -15.13 23.59
CA ASP A 215 -34.11 -14.95 25.06
C ASP A 215 -34.20 -16.28 25.82
N ARG A 216 -34.68 -17.35 25.17
CA ARG A 216 -34.65 -18.72 25.70
C ARG A 216 -33.29 -19.41 25.51
N ASP A 217 -32.38 -18.81 24.76
CA ASP A 217 -31.00 -19.28 24.51
C ASP A 217 -29.99 -18.10 24.63
N PRO A 218 -29.56 -17.78 25.87
CA PRO A 218 -28.65 -16.66 26.11
C PRO A 218 -27.32 -16.75 25.34
N ALA A 219 -26.82 -17.97 25.10
CA ALA A 219 -25.56 -18.17 24.39
C ALA A 219 -25.70 -17.83 22.90
N ALA A 220 -26.77 -18.30 22.25
CA ALA A 220 -27.06 -17.94 20.86
C ALA A 220 -27.37 -16.45 20.72
N ARG A 221 -28.12 -15.86 21.66
CA ARG A 221 -28.40 -14.41 21.72
C ARG A 221 -27.11 -13.59 21.76
N ASP A 222 -26.20 -13.93 22.65
CA ASP A 222 -24.95 -13.18 22.83
C ASP A 222 -24.00 -13.37 21.64
N LEU A 223 -24.03 -14.55 20.99
CA LEU A 223 -23.31 -14.80 19.74
C LEU A 223 -23.82 -13.90 18.60
N VAL A 224 -25.15 -13.80 18.42
CA VAL A 224 -25.76 -12.95 17.39
C VAL A 224 -25.41 -11.48 17.63
N ARG A 225 -25.53 -11.00 18.89
CA ARG A 225 -25.11 -9.65 19.29
C ARG A 225 -23.65 -9.38 18.98
N ALA A 226 -22.75 -10.27 19.41
CA ALA A 226 -21.31 -10.11 19.17
C ALA A 226 -20.95 -10.16 17.69
N GLY A 227 -21.61 -11.02 16.90
CA GLY A 227 -21.41 -11.13 15.46
C GLY A 227 -21.74 -9.84 14.74
N TYR A 228 -22.96 -9.31 14.93
CA TYR A 228 -23.37 -8.05 14.30
C TYR A 228 -22.61 -6.84 14.82
N ALA A 229 -22.23 -6.81 16.11
CA ALA A 229 -21.34 -5.78 16.64
C ALA A 229 -19.98 -5.77 15.91
N ARG A 230 -19.37 -6.94 15.69
CA ARG A 230 -18.09 -7.06 14.96
C ARG A 230 -18.21 -6.66 13.49
N LEU A 231 -19.26 -7.13 12.80
CA LEU A 231 -19.52 -6.76 11.41
C LEU A 231 -19.72 -5.25 11.29
N GLY A 232 -20.49 -4.66 12.22
CA GLY A 232 -20.71 -3.21 12.29
C GLY A 232 -19.43 -2.41 12.55
N GLN A 233 -18.57 -2.89 13.44
CA GLN A 233 -17.27 -2.26 13.70
C GLN A 233 -16.36 -2.27 12.45
N ALA A 234 -16.37 -3.35 11.65
CA ALA A 234 -15.62 -3.39 10.40
C ALA A 234 -16.05 -2.31 9.40
N VAL A 235 -17.35 -1.99 9.34
CA VAL A 235 -17.87 -0.87 8.54
C VAL A 235 -17.35 0.48 9.07
N GLY A 236 -17.36 0.65 10.39
CA GLY A 236 -16.81 1.84 11.06
C GLY A 236 -15.30 2.03 10.81
N ASP A 237 -14.52 0.96 10.91
CA ASP A 237 -13.08 0.96 10.67
C ASP A 237 -12.74 1.29 9.21
N ARG A 238 -13.47 0.71 8.24
CA ARG A 238 -13.32 1.05 6.82
C ARG A 238 -13.52 2.54 6.58
N ARG A 239 -14.49 3.17 7.23
CA ARG A 239 -14.70 4.62 7.13
C ARG A 239 -13.51 5.41 7.66
N ALA A 240 -12.97 5.01 8.81
CA ALA A 240 -11.80 5.65 9.40
C ALA A 240 -10.57 5.53 8.48
N ILE A 241 -10.41 4.40 7.79
CA ILE A 241 -9.35 4.20 6.79
C ILE A 241 -9.55 5.14 5.60
N LEU A 242 -10.74 5.13 4.97
CA LEU A 242 -11.04 5.98 3.80
C LEU A 242 -10.92 7.48 4.12
N ALA A 243 -11.35 7.91 5.30
CA ALA A 243 -11.22 9.29 5.75
C ALA A 243 -9.74 9.70 5.96
N ASN A 244 -8.92 8.79 6.49
CA ASN A 244 -7.49 9.03 6.65
C ASN A 244 -6.76 9.05 5.31
N ASP A 245 -7.12 8.18 4.36
CA ASP A 245 -6.51 8.15 3.03
C ASP A 245 -6.80 9.42 2.24
N ALA A 246 -8.02 9.95 2.32
CA ALA A 246 -8.37 11.23 1.69
C ALA A 246 -7.59 12.41 2.30
N VAL A 247 -7.43 12.45 3.63
CA VAL A 247 -6.65 13.49 4.31
C VAL A 247 -5.15 13.33 4.03
N LEU A 248 -4.64 12.11 3.88
CA LEU A 248 -3.26 11.83 3.50
C LEU A 248 -2.99 12.22 2.04
N ALA A 249 -3.93 11.97 1.13
CA ALA A 249 -3.85 12.38 -0.26
C ALA A 249 -3.88 13.91 -0.40
N GLU A 250 -4.82 14.59 0.30
CA GLU A 250 -4.86 16.05 0.35
C GLU A 250 -3.55 16.61 0.91
N ARG A 251 -3.02 16.02 1.99
CA ARG A 251 -1.76 16.43 2.58
C ARG A 251 -0.58 16.26 1.62
N LYS A 252 -0.45 15.11 0.95
CA LYS A 252 0.59 14.88 -0.07
C LYS A 252 0.52 15.90 -1.21
N SER A 253 -0.69 16.24 -1.66
CA SER A 253 -0.90 17.27 -2.68
C SER A 253 -0.46 18.66 -2.20
N VAL A 254 -0.86 19.04 -0.98
CA VAL A 254 -0.49 20.32 -0.37
C VAL A 254 1.01 20.40 -0.09
N ASP A 255 1.64 19.30 0.35
CA ASP A 255 3.08 19.21 0.58
C ASP A 255 3.87 19.36 -0.74
N ALA A 256 3.41 18.74 -1.82
CA ALA A 256 4.03 18.87 -3.14
C ALA A 256 3.90 20.30 -3.70
N GLU A 257 2.73 20.93 -3.53
CA GLU A 257 2.50 22.33 -3.94
C GLU A 257 3.34 23.30 -3.12
N PHE A 258 3.43 23.08 -1.80
CA PHE A 258 4.25 23.88 -0.89
C PHE A 258 5.75 23.79 -1.25
N ALA A 259 6.25 22.59 -1.55
CA ALA A 259 7.64 22.40 -1.97
C ALA A 259 7.96 23.10 -3.31
N ARG A 260 7.03 23.05 -4.27
CA ARG A 260 7.18 23.76 -5.57
C ARG A 260 7.22 25.28 -5.39
N LEU A 261 6.30 25.84 -4.59
CA LEU A 261 6.27 27.28 -4.33
C LEU A 261 7.47 27.75 -3.52
N GLN A 262 8.00 26.95 -2.59
CA GLN A 262 9.25 27.27 -1.90
C GLN A 262 10.45 27.31 -2.85
N ALA A 263 10.54 26.36 -3.79
CA ALA A 263 11.58 26.40 -4.83
C ALA A 263 11.44 27.62 -5.73
N SER A 264 10.21 27.99 -6.10
CA SER A 264 9.94 29.21 -6.87
C SER A 264 10.27 30.49 -6.10
N ASN A 265 10.03 30.53 -4.78
CA ASN A 265 10.38 31.67 -3.92
C ASN A 265 11.89 31.89 -3.91
N LYS A 266 12.65 30.82 -3.68
CA LYS A 266 14.12 30.86 -3.66
C LYS A 266 14.71 31.29 -5.01
N ALA A 267 14.12 30.84 -6.12
CA ALA A 267 14.54 31.26 -7.45
C ALA A 267 14.24 32.75 -7.70
N LEU A 268 13.07 33.25 -7.28
CA LEU A 268 12.71 34.66 -7.38
C LEU A 268 13.57 35.55 -6.47
N GLU A 269 13.88 35.12 -5.25
CA GLU A 269 14.82 35.81 -4.35
C GLU A 269 16.19 36.00 -5.00
N ALA A 270 16.72 34.96 -5.67
CA ALA A 270 17.99 35.05 -6.38
C ALA A 270 17.93 36.02 -7.58
N VAL A 271 16.80 36.06 -8.31
CA VAL A 271 16.58 37.01 -9.40
C VAL A 271 16.48 38.44 -8.88
N VAL A 272 15.73 38.67 -7.80
CA VAL A 272 15.62 39.98 -7.15
C VAL A 272 16.99 40.47 -6.66
N ALA A 273 17.76 39.62 -5.98
CA ALA A 273 19.11 39.95 -5.52
C ALA A 273 20.05 40.32 -6.69
N LYS A 274 19.95 39.62 -7.82
CA LYS A 274 20.73 39.92 -9.02
C LYS A 274 20.33 41.27 -9.64
N LEU A 275 19.03 41.52 -9.81
CA LEU A 275 18.50 42.76 -10.39
C LEU A 275 18.80 43.98 -9.52
N LEU A 276 18.81 43.83 -8.18
CA LEU A 276 19.18 44.91 -7.25
C LEU A 276 20.68 45.26 -7.30
N SER A 277 21.54 44.34 -7.77
CA SER A 277 22.98 44.58 -7.91
C SER A 277 23.39 45.22 -9.24
N GLN A 278 22.47 45.31 -10.21
CA GLN A 278 22.70 45.91 -11.52
C GLN A 278 22.06 47.31 -11.56
N GLU A 279 22.88 48.37 -11.50
CA GLU A 279 22.39 49.75 -11.61
C GLU A 279 21.78 49.99 -13.01
N GLY A 280 20.44 50.09 -13.09
CA GLY A 280 19.73 50.48 -14.31
C GLY A 280 18.33 49.88 -14.54
N GLU A 281 17.92 48.83 -13.81
CA GLU A 281 16.70 48.07 -14.12
C GLU A 281 15.56 48.19 -13.07
N GLY A 282 15.31 49.40 -12.56
CA GLY A 282 14.35 49.63 -11.47
C GLY A 282 12.90 49.14 -11.73
N ARG A 283 12.44 49.14 -12.98
CA ARG A 283 11.09 48.63 -13.34
C ARG A 283 11.00 47.09 -13.32
N THR A 284 12.06 46.39 -13.72
CA THR A 284 12.13 44.92 -13.73
C THR A 284 12.25 44.37 -12.32
N ALA A 285 13.03 45.05 -11.47
CA ALA A 285 13.18 44.72 -10.05
C ALA A 285 11.84 44.85 -9.29
N ALA A 286 11.08 45.92 -9.52
CA ALA A 286 9.77 46.12 -8.89
C ALA A 286 8.77 44.99 -9.23
N ALA A 287 8.68 44.58 -10.50
CA ALA A 287 7.82 43.49 -10.92
C ALA A 287 8.22 42.12 -10.33
N ALA A 288 9.52 41.89 -10.10
CA ALA A 288 10.02 40.69 -9.46
C ALA A 288 9.73 40.66 -7.96
N VAL A 289 9.82 41.81 -7.27
CA VAL A 289 9.43 41.98 -5.86
C VAL A 289 7.93 41.74 -5.66
N ASP A 290 7.07 42.25 -6.53
CA ASP A 290 5.62 42.01 -6.46
C ASP A 290 5.27 40.52 -6.64
N ARG A 291 5.97 39.83 -7.55
CA ARG A 291 5.83 38.37 -7.73
C ARG A 291 6.31 37.59 -6.51
N LEU A 292 7.38 38.03 -5.86
CA LEU A 292 7.88 37.42 -4.63
C LEU A 292 6.84 37.51 -3.51
N GLY A 293 6.26 38.70 -3.30
CA GLY A 293 5.19 38.89 -2.31
C GLY A 293 3.94 38.03 -2.57
N ALA A 294 3.58 37.81 -3.84
CA ALA A 294 2.47 36.92 -4.20
C ALA A 294 2.75 35.44 -3.89
N VAL A 295 3.99 34.99 -4.08
CA VAL A 295 4.44 33.62 -3.75
C VAL A 295 4.48 33.43 -2.23
N GLU A 296 5.01 34.39 -1.47
CA GLU A 296 5.03 34.36 -0.01
C GLU A 296 3.61 34.30 0.59
N ALA A 297 2.67 35.09 0.05
CA ALA A 297 1.27 35.06 0.47
C ALA A 297 0.61 33.68 0.21
N SER A 298 0.95 33.04 -0.90
CA SER A 298 0.47 31.70 -1.26
C SER A 298 1.06 30.61 -0.35
N LEU A 299 2.36 30.70 -0.03
CA LEU A 299 3.02 29.84 0.96
C LEU A 299 2.36 29.95 2.34
N GLY A 300 2.01 31.16 2.79
CA GLY A 300 1.30 31.39 4.04
C GLY A 300 -0.09 30.74 4.09
N LYS A 301 -0.83 30.72 2.98
CA LYS A 301 -2.14 30.03 2.87
C LYS A 301 -1.97 28.50 2.93
N LEU A 302 -0.99 27.96 2.22
CA LEU A 302 -0.72 26.52 2.20
C LEU A 302 -0.22 25.99 3.55
N ALA A 303 0.65 26.74 4.25
CA ALA A 303 1.11 26.38 5.59
C ALA A 303 -0.05 26.23 6.59
N LYS A 304 -1.06 27.11 6.51
CA LYS A 304 -2.29 27.01 7.32
C LYS A 304 -3.12 25.77 6.98
N ARG A 305 -3.26 25.43 5.69
CA ARG A 305 -3.94 24.20 5.24
C ARG A 305 -3.22 22.95 5.73
N LEU A 306 -1.88 22.93 5.64
CA LEU A 306 -1.05 21.81 6.10
C LEU A 306 -1.18 21.58 7.61
N THR A 307 -1.22 22.66 8.39
CA THR A 307 -1.41 22.61 9.84
C THR A 307 -2.78 22.04 10.19
N LYS A 308 -3.83 22.45 9.46
CA LYS A 308 -5.20 21.96 9.64
C LYS A 308 -5.34 20.47 9.27
N ALA A 309 -4.74 20.03 8.16
CA ALA A 309 -4.71 18.61 7.77
C ALA A 309 -3.96 17.76 8.81
N SER A 310 -2.83 18.24 9.31
CA SER A 310 -2.03 17.58 10.36
C SER A 310 -2.77 17.47 11.69
N ALA A 311 -3.60 18.46 12.03
CA ALA A 311 -4.45 18.42 13.22
C ALA A 311 -5.58 17.38 13.09
N LYS A 312 -6.20 17.24 11.91
CA LYS A 312 -7.22 16.22 11.64
C LYS A 312 -6.69 14.79 11.81
N LEU A 313 -5.48 14.52 11.30
CA LEU A 313 -4.81 13.21 11.44
C LEU A 313 -4.48 12.87 12.91
N ARG A 314 -4.16 13.89 13.72
CA ARG A 314 -3.91 13.72 15.16
C ARG A 314 -5.21 13.45 15.94
N GLY A 315 -6.27 14.22 15.66
CA GLY A 315 -7.57 14.03 16.32
C GLY A 315 -8.22 12.67 16.04
N SER A 316 -7.99 12.06 14.87
CA SER A 316 -8.48 10.71 14.55
C SER A 316 -7.75 9.59 15.29
N ARG A 317 -6.56 9.85 15.87
CA ARG A 317 -5.78 8.86 16.62
C ARG A 317 -6.17 8.79 18.09
N ASP A 318 -6.56 9.92 18.68
CA ASP A 318 -6.93 10.00 20.11
C ASP A 318 -8.35 9.45 20.41
N GLY A 319 -9.19 9.23 19.39
CA GLY A 319 -10.53 8.66 19.55
C GLY A 319 -10.57 7.15 19.84
N ARG A 320 -9.43 6.45 19.85
CA ARG A 320 -9.34 4.98 20.07
C ARG A 320 -9.09 4.57 21.52
N SER A 321 -8.95 5.50 22.46
CA SER A 321 -8.93 5.20 23.89
C SER A 321 -10.22 5.71 24.54
N GLY A 322 -11.05 4.78 25.04
CA GLY A 322 -12.30 5.10 25.71
C GLY A 322 -12.16 5.98 26.96
N VAL A 323 -13.28 6.64 27.28
CA VAL A 323 -13.62 7.28 28.57
C VAL A 323 -12.73 8.45 28.99
N ARG A 324 -13.15 9.68 28.69
CA ARG A 324 -12.77 10.85 29.49
C ARG A 324 -13.97 11.68 29.93
N ARG A 325 -14.13 11.69 31.26
CA ARG A 325 -15.02 12.50 32.09
C ARG A 325 -15.14 13.94 31.60
N HIS A 326 -16.39 14.40 31.48
CA HIS A 326 -16.76 15.81 31.37
C HIS A 326 -16.11 16.62 32.50
N ARG A 327 -15.26 17.59 32.14
CA ARG A 327 -14.89 18.69 33.04
C ARG A 327 -15.18 20.00 32.34
N LYS A 328 -16.22 20.67 32.82
CA LYS A 328 -16.64 22.04 32.47
C LYS A 328 -15.43 22.98 32.45
N LYS A 329 -15.25 23.76 31.38
CA LYS A 329 -14.58 25.06 31.44
C LYS A 329 -15.42 26.12 30.73
N LYS A 330 -15.53 27.24 31.44
CA LYS A 330 -16.43 28.38 31.26
C LYS A 330 -16.15 29.17 29.98
N SER A 331 -17.24 29.79 29.53
CA SER A 331 -17.38 30.82 28.51
C SER A 331 -16.31 31.92 28.53
N GLY A 332 -15.79 32.24 27.34
CA GLY A 332 -15.12 33.51 27.04
C GLY A 332 -15.52 33.98 25.64
N ARG A 333 -16.31 35.06 25.57
CA ARG A 333 -16.74 35.74 24.35
C ARG A 333 -15.53 36.14 23.49
N ARG A 334 -15.52 35.75 22.20
CA ARG A 334 -14.81 36.49 21.14
C ARG A 334 -15.65 36.49 19.86
N SER A 335 -15.62 37.64 19.21
CA SER A 335 -16.43 38.15 18.09
C SER A 335 -16.33 37.32 16.81
N ARG A 336 -17.42 37.29 16.04
CA ARG A 336 -17.52 36.73 14.68
C ARG A 336 -16.73 37.59 13.68
N PRO A 337 -15.90 37.01 12.79
CA PRO A 337 -15.59 37.60 11.50
C PRO A 337 -16.66 37.21 10.47
N THR A 338 -17.03 38.17 9.63
CA THR A 338 -17.89 38.05 8.45
C THR A 338 -17.34 37.04 7.41
N PRO A 339 -18.19 36.45 6.54
CA PRO A 339 -17.74 35.48 5.54
C PRO A 339 -16.99 36.19 4.41
N SER A 340 -15.80 35.68 4.08
CA SER A 340 -15.06 36.03 2.88
C SER A 340 -15.67 35.32 1.66
N PRO A 341 -15.67 35.90 0.44
CA PRO A 341 -16.28 35.30 -0.74
C PRO A 341 -15.55 34.00 -1.13
N LEU A 342 -16.33 33.05 -1.66
CA LEU A 342 -15.85 31.79 -2.23
C LEU A 342 -14.73 32.05 -3.25
N ALA A 343 -13.58 31.40 -3.06
CA ALA A 343 -12.54 31.33 -4.07
C ALA A 343 -13.05 30.56 -5.30
N PRO A 344 -12.72 31.00 -6.53
CA PRO A 344 -13.09 30.27 -7.74
C PRO A 344 -12.41 28.89 -7.78
N ALA A 345 -13.08 27.93 -8.42
CA ALA A 345 -12.54 26.60 -8.65
C ALA A 345 -11.17 26.69 -9.39
N PRO A 346 -10.21 25.79 -9.08
CA PRO A 346 -8.93 25.78 -9.78
C PRO A 346 -9.17 25.51 -11.28
N ALA A 347 -8.55 26.31 -12.14
CA ALA A 347 -8.61 26.15 -13.59
C ALA A 347 -8.01 24.78 -13.98
N ALA A 348 -8.73 24.05 -14.85
CA ALA A 348 -8.23 22.82 -15.47
C ALA A 348 -6.88 23.06 -16.17
N LEU A 349 -5.95 22.12 -16.04
CA LEU A 349 -4.65 22.20 -16.71
C LEU A 349 -4.83 22.00 -18.23
N PRO A 350 -3.99 22.60 -19.10
CA PRO A 350 -4.28 22.74 -20.54
C PRO A 350 -4.45 21.44 -21.34
N GLY A 351 -3.91 20.30 -20.89
CA GLY A 351 -3.97 19.02 -21.61
C GLY A 351 -5.06 18.04 -21.15
N GLU A 352 -5.71 18.33 -20.03
CA GLU A 352 -6.77 17.52 -19.46
C GLU A 352 -8.03 17.41 -20.35
N PRO A 353 -8.47 18.49 -21.05
CA PRO A 353 -9.67 18.43 -21.88
C PRO A 353 -9.51 17.56 -23.12
N LEU A 354 -8.34 17.55 -23.77
CA LEU A 354 -8.12 16.82 -25.03
C LEU A 354 -8.09 15.31 -24.82
N ALA A 355 -7.34 14.83 -23.83
CA ALA A 355 -7.34 13.41 -23.47
C ALA A 355 -8.72 12.95 -23.00
N ALA A 356 -9.41 13.74 -22.18
CA ALA A 356 -10.77 13.44 -21.73
C ALA A 356 -11.77 13.39 -22.90
N ALA A 357 -11.66 14.29 -23.87
CA ALA A 357 -12.49 14.31 -25.07
C ALA A 357 -12.24 13.09 -25.96
N ALA A 358 -10.96 12.72 -26.18
CA ALA A 358 -10.60 11.52 -26.93
C ALA A 358 -11.13 10.25 -26.25
N ILE A 359 -10.99 10.13 -24.92
CA ILE A 359 -11.55 9.04 -24.14
C ILE A 359 -13.07 9.01 -24.26
N ALA A 360 -13.75 10.14 -24.08
CA ALA A 360 -15.20 10.22 -24.21
C ALA A 360 -15.67 9.77 -25.60
N ALA A 361 -14.97 10.20 -26.66
CA ALA A 361 -15.27 9.79 -28.03
C ALA A 361 -15.11 8.28 -28.26
N VAL A 362 -14.12 7.63 -27.64
CA VAL A 362 -14.00 6.16 -27.70
C VAL A 362 -15.28 5.50 -27.21
N TRP A 363 -15.86 6.00 -26.11
CA TRP A 363 -17.03 5.39 -25.48
C TRP A 363 -18.36 5.77 -26.12
N THR A 364 -18.46 6.96 -26.73
CA THR A 364 -19.71 7.42 -27.37
C THR A 364 -19.77 7.10 -28.85
N ASN A 365 -18.64 7.21 -29.56
CA ASN A 365 -18.56 7.19 -31.02
C ASN A 365 -17.69 6.04 -31.56
N GLY A 366 -17.00 5.30 -30.68
CA GLY A 366 -16.11 4.20 -31.04
C GLY A 366 -14.66 4.63 -31.34
N TRP A 367 -13.77 3.63 -31.41
CA TRP A 367 -12.32 3.84 -31.52
C TRP A 367 -11.89 4.56 -32.80
N ALA A 368 -12.44 4.19 -33.95
CA ALA A 368 -12.10 4.81 -35.23
C ALA A 368 -12.45 6.31 -35.26
N ALA A 369 -13.60 6.68 -34.69
CA ALA A 369 -14.04 8.08 -34.61
C ALA A 369 -13.21 8.91 -33.61
N ALA A 370 -12.58 8.27 -32.62
CA ALA A 370 -11.73 8.94 -31.65
C ALA A 370 -10.30 9.21 -32.16
N LEU A 371 -9.88 8.58 -33.26
CA LEU A 371 -8.51 8.69 -33.78
C LEU A 371 -8.04 10.14 -34.01
N PRO A 372 -8.80 11.05 -34.64
CA PRO A 372 -8.36 12.43 -34.84
C PRO A 372 -8.08 13.14 -33.51
N LEU A 373 -8.91 12.90 -32.48
CA LEU A 373 -8.74 13.48 -31.15
C LEU A 373 -7.50 12.93 -30.43
N TRP A 374 -7.19 11.64 -30.63
CA TRP A 374 -5.96 11.06 -30.12
C TRP A 374 -4.73 11.64 -30.82
N GLN A 375 -4.82 11.89 -32.13
CA GLN A 375 -3.76 12.53 -32.89
C GLN A 375 -3.52 13.96 -32.40
N ASP A 376 -4.58 14.76 -32.26
CA ASP A 376 -4.52 16.11 -31.70
C ASP A 376 -3.91 16.13 -30.29
N TYR A 377 -4.28 15.16 -29.44
CA TYR A 377 -3.72 15.03 -28.09
C TYR A 377 -2.21 14.73 -28.11
N VAL A 378 -1.74 13.83 -28.98
CA VAL A 378 -0.31 13.51 -29.10
C VAL A 378 0.46 14.70 -29.66
N ASP A 379 -0.06 15.33 -30.71
CA ASP A 379 0.58 16.45 -31.41
C ASP A 379 0.63 17.73 -30.57
N SER A 380 -0.26 17.87 -29.57
CA SER A 380 -0.26 19.01 -28.64
C SER A 380 1.04 19.18 -27.85
N GLY A 381 1.86 18.12 -27.69
CA GLY A 381 3.10 18.16 -26.92
C GLY A 381 2.92 18.43 -25.42
N LEU A 382 1.67 18.51 -24.92
CA LEU A 382 1.38 18.84 -23.52
C LEU A 382 1.95 17.79 -22.54
N PRO A 383 2.31 18.15 -21.30
CA PRO A 383 2.85 17.20 -20.33
C PRO A 383 1.88 16.06 -20.04
N VAL A 384 2.37 14.81 -20.07
CA VAL A 384 1.60 13.62 -19.69
C VAL A 384 1.39 13.65 -18.18
N HIS A 385 0.13 13.60 -17.73
CA HIS A 385 -0.19 13.60 -16.31
C HIS A 385 -0.44 12.16 -15.80
N PRO A 386 0.27 11.70 -14.74
CA PRO A 386 0.23 10.31 -14.30
C PRO A 386 -1.09 9.88 -13.62
N THR A 387 -2.05 10.78 -13.42
CA THR A 387 -3.34 10.48 -12.76
C THR A 387 -4.55 10.51 -13.70
N PHE A 388 -4.37 10.49 -15.03
CA PHE A 388 -5.47 10.22 -15.96
C PHE A 388 -5.88 8.74 -15.89
N PHE A 389 -6.56 8.39 -14.81
CA PHE A 389 -7.22 7.11 -14.65
C PHE A 389 -8.71 7.38 -14.49
N VAL A 390 -9.45 7.32 -15.60
CA VAL A 390 -10.88 7.12 -15.57
C VAL A 390 -11.09 5.62 -15.74
N SER A 391 -11.30 4.91 -14.63
CA SER A 391 -11.91 3.58 -14.69
C SER A 391 -13.27 3.73 -15.38
N SER A 392 -13.60 2.83 -16.29
CA SER A 392 -14.85 2.80 -17.08
C SER A 392 -16.14 2.67 -16.25
N GLY A 393 -16.07 2.81 -14.91
CA GLY A 393 -17.22 2.79 -14.01
C GLY A 393 -17.89 1.42 -13.91
N GLN A 394 -17.25 0.37 -14.42
CA GLN A 394 -17.75 -1.00 -14.40
C GLN A 394 -17.42 -1.70 -13.05
N PRO A 395 -18.20 -2.73 -12.66
CA PRO A 395 -18.02 -3.46 -11.40
C PRO A 395 -16.59 -4.01 -11.25
N GLU A 396 -16.23 -4.37 -10.00
CA GLU A 396 -14.89 -4.85 -9.66
C GLU A 396 -14.34 -5.87 -10.68
N PRO A 397 -13.04 -5.80 -11.01
CA PRO A 397 -12.45 -6.68 -12.00
C PRO A 397 -12.66 -8.14 -11.57
N GLN A 398 -13.51 -8.87 -12.32
CA GLN A 398 -13.51 -10.32 -12.27
C GLN A 398 -12.08 -10.78 -12.63
N ASN A 399 -11.58 -11.85 -12.00
CA ASN A 399 -10.21 -12.37 -12.17
C ASN A 399 -9.87 -12.84 -13.61
N GLY A 400 -10.65 -12.43 -14.63
CA GLY A 400 -10.40 -12.73 -16.04
C GLY A 400 -10.41 -14.22 -16.38
N GLY A 401 -10.93 -15.07 -15.50
CA GLY A 401 -10.78 -16.52 -15.60
C GLY A 401 -9.37 -17.06 -15.30
N PHE A 402 -8.45 -16.25 -14.74
CA PHE A 402 -7.14 -16.74 -14.34
C PHE A 402 -7.21 -17.73 -13.17
N ARG A 403 -6.35 -18.75 -13.23
CA ARG A 403 -6.14 -19.66 -12.11
C ARG A 403 -5.02 -19.13 -11.22
N THR A 404 -5.29 -19.02 -9.93
CA THR A 404 -4.26 -18.60 -8.96
C THR A 404 -3.33 -19.76 -8.65
N VAL A 405 -2.02 -19.50 -8.73
CA VAL A 405 -0.97 -20.44 -8.34
C VAL A 405 -1.11 -20.81 -6.86
N VAL A 406 -1.04 -22.11 -6.56
CA VAL A 406 -0.92 -22.65 -5.20
C VAL A 406 0.53 -23.07 -4.95
N PRO A 407 1.14 -22.76 -3.78
CA PRO A 407 2.52 -23.14 -3.53
C PRO A 407 2.65 -24.67 -3.54
N ARG A 408 3.71 -25.17 -4.16
CA ARG A 408 4.05 -26.61 -4.15
C ARG A 408 5.32 -26.84 -3.32
N ALA A 409 5.47 -28.07 -2.84
CA ALA A 409 6.76 -28.52 -2.33
C ALA A 409 7.81 -28.40 -3.45
N PRO A 410 9.09 -28.16 -3.12
CA PRO A 410 10.17 -28.16 -4.10
C PRO A 410 10.10 -29.43 -4.95
N VAL A 411 10.05 -29.27 -6.28
CA VAL A 411 10.02 -30.42 -7.19
C VAL A 411 11.40 -31.10 -7.14
N ALA A 412 11.42 -32.41 -6.90
CA ALA A 412 12.63 -33.22 -7.08
C ALA A 412 12.81 -33.50 -8.58
N GLY A 413 13.89 -32.96 -9.16
CA GLY A 413 14.24 -33.18 -10.57
C GLY A 413 15.14 -32.08 -11.13
N ASP A 414 15.99 -32.47 -12.09
CA ASP A 414 16.96 -31.59 -12.77
C ASP A 414 16.29 -30.77 -13.89
N VAL A 415 15.31 -29.91 -13.55
CA VAL A 415 14.84 -28.90 -14.52
C VAL A 415 15.90 -27.82 -14.62
N ARG A 416 16.56 -27.69 -15.77
CA ARG A 416 17.54 -26.63 -16.00
C ARG A 416 16.81 -25.34 -16.40
N TRP A 417 16.98 -24.28 -15.62
CA TRP A 417 16.30 -23.01 -15.89
C TRP A 417 17.19 -21.80 -15.63
N CYS A 418 16.85 -20.67 -16.25
CA CYS A 418 17.56 -19.41 -16.10
C CYS A 418 16.63 -18.22 -15.83
N VAL A 419 17.22 -17.13 -15.34
CA VAL A 419 16.62 -15.80 -15.37
C VAL A 419 17.21 -15.04 -16.55
N TYR A 420 16.39 -14.35 -17.33
CA TYR A 420 16.92 -13.58 -18.45
C TYR A 420 16.16 -12.29 -18.74
N THR A 421 16.82 -11.39 -19.48
CA THR A 421 16.26 -10.11 -19.94
C THR A 421 16.77 -9.77 -21.35
N ALA A 422 16.11 -8.80 -21.98
CA ALA A 422 16.44 -8.30 -23.31
C ALA A 422 16.48 -6.77 -23.32
N LEU A 423 17.69 -6.20 -23.33
CA LEU A 423 17.96 -4.77 -23.24
C LEU A 423 18.58 -4.28 -24.55
N PHE A 424 17.84 -3.57 -25.39
CA PHE A 424 18.35 -3.05 -26.66
C PHE A 424 18.26 -1.52 -26.71
N GLY A 425 19.23 -0.88 -27.35
CA GLY A 425 19.22 0.57 -27.62
C GLY A 425 19.48 1.47 -26.41
N ALA A 426 20.13 0.96 -25.36
CA ALA A 426 20.51 1.70 -24.13
C ALA A 426 19.34 2.48 -23.48
N TYR A 427 18.10 1.99 -23.63
CA TYR A 427 16.90 2.67 -23.11
C TYR A 427 16.82 2.66 -21.57
N ASP A 428 17.47 1.68 -20.94
CA ASP A 428 17.43 1.45 -19.50
C ASP A 428 18.78 0.94 -18.97
N ALA A 429 18.93 0.90 -17.64
CA ALA A 429 20.13 0.39 -16.99
C ALA A 429 19.86 -0.97 -16.33
N LEU A 430 20.65 -1.97 -16.73
CA LEU A 430 20.66 -3.29 -16.11
C LEU A 430 21.38 -3.23 -14.75
N ARG A 431 20.75 -3.78 -13.71
CA ARG A 431 21.31 -3.79 -12.35
C ARG A 431 21.71 -5.18 -11.91
N ALA A 432 22.79 -5.27 -11.13
CA ALA A 432 23.20 -6.51 -10.49
C ALA A 432 22.12 -7.01 -9.52
N PRO A 433 21.83 -8.32 -9.48
CA PRO A 433 20.94 -8.89 -8.46
C PRO A 433 21.55 -8.68 -7.07
N LEU A 434 20.77 -8.14 -6.12
CA LEU A 434 21.26 -7.86 -4.77
C LEU A 434 21.49 -9.15 -3.98
N ILE A 435 20.63 -10.16 -4.18
CA ILE A 435 20.80 -11.51 -3.65
C ILE A 435 20.97 -12.45 -4.84
N ARG A 436 22.09 -13.19 -4.85
CA ARG A 436 22.44 -14.16 -5.90
C ARG A 436 22.40 -15.58 -5.35
N PRO A 437 21.33 -16.34 -5.60
CA PRO A 437 21.30 -17.75 -5.24
C PRO A 437 22.27 -18.52 -6.12
N PRO A 438 23.01 -19.51 -5.58
CA PRO A 438 23.96 -20.30 -6.36
C PRO A 438 23.23 -21.16 -7.42
N GLY A 439 23.90 -21.41 -8.54
CA GLY A 439 23.43 -22.33 -9.57
C GLY A 439 22.32 -21.79 -10.48
N ILE A 440 22.11 -20.47 -10.52
CA ILE A 440 21.15 -19.82 -11.43
C ILE A 440 21.91 -18.93 -12.40
N ASP A 441 21.70 -19.16 -13.68
CA ASP A 441 22.22 -18.29 -14.74
C ASP A 441 21.31 -17.06 -14.90
N PHE A 442 21.92 -15.87 -14.88
CA PHE A 442 21.27 -14.62 -15.25
C PHE A 442 21.81 -14.18 -16.61
N ILE A 443 20.97 -14.06 -17.63
CA ILE A 443 21.38 -13.82 -19.02
C ILE A 443 20.79 -12.51 -19.53
N CYS A 444 21.61 -11.63 -20.09
CA CYS A 444 21.15 -10.40 -20.75
C CYS A 444 21.48 -10.45 -22.23
N PHE A 445 20.46 -10.42 -23.08
CA PHE A 445 20.63 -10.17 -24.53
C PHE A 445 20.64 -8.67 -24.77
N THR A 446 21.67 -8.17 -25.44
CA THR A 446 21.83 -6.73 -25.69
C THR A 446 22.63 -6.45 -26.95
N ASP A 447 22.38 -5.30 -27.57
CA ASP A 447 23.20 -4.74 -28.64
C ASP A 447 24.22 -3.68 -28.18
N THR A 448 24.27 -3.44 -26.87
CA THR A 448 25.20 -2.49 -26.22
C THR A 448 26.36 -3.19 -25.52
N ASP A 449 27.47 -2.47 -25.39
CA ASP A 449 28.65 -2.95 -24.67
C ASP A 449 28.50 -2.61 -23.19
N ILE A 450 28.00 -3.56 -22.40
CA ILE A 450 27.78 -3.41 -20.96
C ILE A 450 28.36 -4.61 -20.20
N GLU A 451 28.88 -4.33 -19.00
CA GLU A 451 29.29 -5.35 -18.04
C GLU A 451 28.57 -5.11 -16.73
N VAL A 452 27.84 -6.11 -16.24
CA VAL A 452 27.08 -6.04 -14.99
C VAL A 452 27.35 -7.27 -14.16
N ASP A 453 27.81 -7.07 -12.91
CA ASP A 453 28.11 -8.19 -12.01
C ASP A 453 26.89 -9.10 -11.83
N GLY A 454 27.13 -10.40 -11.94
CA GLY A 454 26.09 -11.43 -11.86
C GLY A 454 25.32 -11.71 -13.14
N TRP A 455 25.48 -10.93 -14.21
CA TRP A 455 24.84 -11.20 -15.51
C TRP A 455 25.85 -11.72 -16.54
N ARG A 456 25.50 -12.81 -17.22
CA ARG A 456 26.13 -13.23 -18.47
C ARG A 456 25.56 -12.41 -19.61
N VAL A 457 26.36 -11.50 -20.16
CA VAL A 457 25.95 -10.62 -21.26
C VAL A 457 26.20 -11.30 -22.60
N VAL A 458 25.14 -11.48 -23.39
CA VAL A 458 25.18 -11.98 -24.76
C VAL A 458 25.07 -10.78 -25.69
N ARG A 459 26.21 -10.38 -26.25
CA ARG A 459 26.32 -9.23 -27.15
C ARG A 459 25.89 -9.59 -28.57
N LEU A 460 24.96 -8.82 -29.10
CA LEU A 460 24.37 -8.98 -30.43
C LEU A 460 24.70 -7.77 -31.32
N PRO A 461 24.53 -7.88 -32.65
CA PRO A 461 24.66 -6.75 -33.54
C PRO A 461 23.65 -5.62 -33.19
N PRO A 462 24.00 -4.35 -33.44
CA PRO A 462 23.08 -3.21 -33.32
C PRO A 462 21.73 -3.46 -33.99
N ALA A 463 20.65 -3.33 -33.22
CA ALA A 463 19.31 -3.55 -33.74
C ALA A 463 18.80 -2.33 -34.51
N VAL A 464 18.21 -2.55 -35.69
CA VAL A 464 17.56 -1.48 -36.47
C VAL A 464 16.32 -0.94 -35.74
N ASP A 465 15.56 -1.82 -35.10
CA ASP A 465 14.42 -1.49 -34.24
C ASP A 465 14.62 -2.12 -32.85
N PRO A 466 15.36 -1.44 -31.94
CA PRO A 466 15.67 -1.96 -30.61
C PRO A 466 14.43 -2.39 -29.81
N VAL A 467 13.29 -1.70 -29.99
CA VAL A 467 12.06 -2.03 -29.28
C VAL A 467 11.50 -3.36 -29.75
N ARG A 468 11.43 -3.60 -31.06
CA ARG A 468 10.98 -4.89 -31.61
C ARG A 468 11.95 -6.01 -31.28
N GLU A 469 13.24 -5.77 -31.38
CA GLU A 469 14.25 -6.80 -31.08
C GLU A 469 14.19 -7.22 -29.59
N SER A 470 14.03 -6.27 -28.67
CA SER A 470 13.80 -6.58 -27.25
C SER A 470 12.55 -7.46 -27.05
N ARG A 471 11.46 -7.20 -27.79
CA ARG A 471 10.24 -8.03 -27.72
C ARG A 471 10.42 -9.41 -28.32
N ARG A 472 11.18 -9.55 -29.39
CA ARG A 472 11.50 -10.83 -30.01
C ARG A 472 12.24 -11.77 -29.05
N TYR A 473 13.32 -11.30 -28.42
CA TYR A 473 14.07 -12.09 -27.42
C TYR A 473 13.25 -12.34 -26.14
N LYS A 474 12.36 -11.42 -25.78
CA LYS A 474 11.39 -11.61 -24.69
C LYS A 474 10.38 -12.73 -24.98
N VAL A 475 9.84 -12.78 -26.19
CA VAL A 475 8.72 -13.67 -26.53
C VAL A 475 9.23 -15.03 -27.00
N LEU A 476 10.14 -15.06 -27.98
CA LEU A 476 10.66 -16.29 -28.61
C LEU A 476 11.84 -16.92 -27.87
N CYS A 477 11.79 -16.92 -26.54
CA CYS A 477 12.92 -17.34 -25.70
C CYS A 477 13.32 -18.80 -25.90
N HIS A 478 12.38 -19.67 -26.25
CA HIS A 478 12.61 -21.08 -26.58
C HIS A 478 13.54 -21.28 -27.79
N ARG A 479 13.72 -20.25 -28.65
CA ARG A 479 14.67 -20.27 -29.78
C ARG A 479 16.08 -19.80 -29.42
N TYR A 480 16.27 -19.21 -28.24
CA TYR A 480 17.54 -18.57 -27.84
C TYR A 480 18.13 -19.15 -26.56
N LEU A 481 17.36 -19.98 -25.87
CA LEU A 481 17.69 -20.60 -24.58
C LEU A 481 17.54 -22.12 -24.65
N GLU A 482 17.92 -22.73 -25.78
CA GLU A 482 17.78 -24.18 -26.05
C GLU A 482 18.49 -25.07 -25.00
N ASP A 483 19.48 -24.51 -24.32
CA ASP A 483 20.19 -25.14 -23.21
C ASP A 483 19.37 -25.28 -21.91
N TYR A 484 18.19 -24.68 -21.84
CA TYR A 484 17.33 -24.62 -20.66
C TYR A 484 15.94 -25.21 -20.95
N ASP A 485 15.40 -25.96 -19.99
CA ASP A 485 14.05 -26.50 -20.05
C ASP A 485 12.98 -25.44 -19.76
N ALA A 486 13.34 -24.37 -19.04
CA ALA A 486 12.42 -23.31 -18.64
C ALA A 486 13.16 -22.00 -18.38
N SER A 487 12.41 -20.89 -18.34
CA SER A 487 13.00 -19.57 -18.08
C SER A 487 12.05 -18.64 -17.33
N LEU A 488 12.66 -17.73 -16.57
CA LEU A 488 12.00 -16.54 -16.04
C LEU A 488 12.49 -15.30 -16.80
N TYR A 489 11.61 -14.70 -17.61
CA TYR A 489 11.84 -13.38 -18.17
C TYR A 489 11.55 -12.29 -17.15
N VAL A 490 12.42 -11.28 -17.10
CA VAL A 490 12.17 -10.02 -16.41
C VAL A 490 12.55 -8.82 -17.29
N ASP A 491 11.87 -7.69 -17.13
CA ASP A 491 12.31 -6.43 -17.75
C ASP A 491 13.65 -5.96 -17.16
N ALA A 492 14.48 -5.29 -17.97
CA ALA A 492 15.82 -4.85 -17.56
C ALA A 492 15.82 -3.87 -16.37
N SER A 493 14.71 -3.16 -16.13
CA SER A 493 14.49 -2.30 -14.96
C SER A 493 14.25 -3.08 -13.65
N THR A 494 14.23 -4.41 -13.70
CA THR A 494 13.94 -5.23 -12.52
C THR A 494 15.12 -5.25 -11.56
N VAL A 495 14.89 -4.80 -10.34
CA VAL A 495 15.81 -4.95 -9.21
C VAL A 495 15.45 -6.20 -8.43
N PHE A 496 16.32 -7.21 -8.47
CA PHE A 496 16.21 -8.40 -7.62
C PHE A 496 16.71 -8.10 -6.21
N ALA A 497 15.81 -8.22 -5.25
CA ALA A 497 16.06 -7.91 -3.85
C ALA A 497 15.92 -9.12 -2.92
N GLY A 498 15.21 -10.17 -3.33
CA GLY A 498 15.06 -11.42 -2.58
C GLY A 498 15.65 -12.61 -3.33
N ASP A 499 15.64 -13.79 -2.70
CA ASP A 499 16.05 -15.05 -3.33
C ASP A 499 15.04 -15.48 -4.41
N ILE A 500 15.35 -15.16 -5.67
CA ILE A 500 14.53 -15.54 -6.83
C ILE A 500 14.49 -17.06 -7.05
N GLY A 501 15.53 -17.79 -6.64
CA GLY A 501 15.60 -19.24 -6.75
C GLY A 501 14.56 -19.94 -5.90
N ARG A 502 14.41 -19.49 -4.65
CA ARG A 502 13.38 -19.98 -3.73
C ARG A 502 11.98 -19.68 -4.25
N PHE A 503 11.76 -18.47 -4.79
CA PHE A 503 10.48 -18.10 -5.41
C PHE A 503 10.16 -19.01 -6.60
N VAL A 504 11.09 -19.20 -7.54
CA VAL A 504 10.88 -20.04 -8.72
C VAL A 504 10.59 -21.49 -8.33
N ARG A 505 11.36 -22.07 -7.40
CA ARG A 505 11.15 -23.45 -6.93
C ARG A 505 9.76 -23.68 -6.33
N ARG A 506 9.24 -22.69 -5.61
CA ARG A 506 7.96 -22.79 -4.88
C ARG A 506 6.74 -22.44 -5.74
N TRP A 507 6.88 -21.41 -6.57
CA TRP A 507 5.75 -20.76 -7.25
C TRP A 507 5.74 -21.00 -8.77
N CYS A 508 6.85 -21.42 -9.37
CA CYS A 508 6.97 -21.52 -10.83
C CYS A 508 7.23 -22.95 -11.33
N LEU A 509 8.16 -23.68 -10.72
CA LEU A 509 8.52 -25.03 -11.20
C LEU A 509 7.32 -25.98 -11.24
N GLY A 510 7.28 -26.82 -12.28
CA GLY A 510 6.17 -27.73 -12.56
C GLY A 510 4.94 -27.04 -13.14
N ARG A 511 5.08 -25.84 -13.68
CA ARG A 511 4.03 -25.09 -14.39
C ARG A 511 4.48 -24.68 -15.77
N PRO A 512 3.59 -24.75 -16.77
CA PRO A 512 3.94 -24.40 -18.13
C PRO A 512 4.07 -22.88 -18.30
N PHE A 513 3.20 -22.10 -17.66
CA PHE A 513 3.12 -20.65 -17.87
C PHE A 513 2.58 -19.93 -16.62
N ALA A 514 3.35 -18.97 -16.08
CA ALA A 514 2.92 -18.21 -14.90
C ALA A 514 3.37 -16.73 -14.93
N MET A 515 2.50 -15.83 -14.47
CA MET A 515 2.69 -14.37 -14.53
C MET A 515 2.00 -13.66 -13.35
N TRP A 516 2.18 -12.35 -13.21
CA TRP A 516 1.37 -11.55 -12.30
C TRP A 516 0.14 -10.99 -13.01
N SER A 517 -1.01 -11.00 -12.33
CA SER A 517 -2.14 -10.17 -12.73
C SER A 517 -1.73 -8.70 -12.77
N HIS A 518 -2.24 -7.97 -13.76
CA HIS A 518 -1.91 -6.57 -13.92
C HIS A 518 -2.54 -5.75 -12.77
N PRO A 519 -1.76 -4.92 -12.05
CA PRO A 519 -2.18 -4.37 -10.75
C PRO A 519 -3.22 -3.24 -10.83
N GLN A 520 -3.49 -2.69 -12.02
CA GLN A 520 -4.34 -1.51 -12.18
C GLN A 520 -5.41 -1.65 -13.27
N ARG A 521 -5.35 -2.70 -14.09
CA ARG A 521 -6.13 -2.83 -15.33
C ARG A 521 -6.47 -4.30 -15.53
N ASN A 522 -7.64 -4.55 -16.07
CA ASN A 522 -8.19 -5.89 -16.26
C ASN A 522 -8.70 -6.12 -17.69
N ASP A 523 -8.49 -5.15 -18.57
CA ASP A 523 -9.10 -5.10 -19.90
C ASP A 523 -8.10 -4.57 -20.94
N VAL A 524 -8.14 -5.12 -22.15
CA VAL A 524 -7.25 -4.74 -23.28
C VAL A 524 -7.53 -3.33 -23.76
N TYR A 525 -8.80 -2.94 -23.76
CA TYR A 525 -9.23 -1.60 -24.15
C TYR A 525 -8.72 -0.53 -23.18
N ASP A 526 -8.77 -0.80 -21.87
CA ASP A 526 -8.20 0.08 -20.85
C ASP A 526 -6.67 0.16 -20.95
N GLU A 527 -5.99 -0.94 -21.33
CA GLU A 527 -4.56 -0.91 -21.66
C GLU A 527 -4.27 0.01 -22.84
N ALA A 528 -5.05 -0.10 -23.92
CA ALA A 528 -4.88 0.73 -25.12
C ALA A 528 -5.09 2.22 -24.83
N ILE A 529 -6.14 2.59 -24.09
CA ILE A 529 -6.33 3.98 -23.64
C ILE A 529 -5.11 4.47 -22.88
N ALA A 530 -4.62 3.68 -21.92
CA ALA A 530 -3.47 4.06 -21.11
C ALA A 530 -2.17 4.16 -21.92
N VAL A 531 -1.99 3.35 -22.97
CA VAL A 531 -0.88 3.48 -23.93
C VAL A 531 -0.95 4.83 -24.65
N LEU A 532 -2.14 5.23 -25.12
CA LEU A 532 -2.37 6.48 -25.84
C LEU A 532 -2.18 7.71 -24.94
N VAL A 533 -2.77 7.68 -23.74
CA VAL A 533 -2.60 8.74 -22.72
C VAL A 533 -1.13 8.92 -22.36
N GLN A 534 -0.38 7.82 -22.23
CA GLN A 534 1.06 7.87 -21.93
C GLN A 534 1.93 8.14 -23.16
N ARG A 535 1.35 8.29 -24.36
CA ARG A 535 2.03 8.51 -25.64
C ARG A 535 3.11 7.45 -25.93
N LYS A 536 2.81 6.19 -25.58
CA LYS A 536 3.76 5.07 -25.70
C LYS A 536 3.80 4.42 -27.08
N ALA A 537 2.87 4.79 -27.96
CA ALA A 537 2.80 4.30 -29.33
C ALA A 537 2.05 5.30 -30.23
N ASP A 538 2.22 5.14 -31.54
CA ASP A 538 1.46 5.84 -32.57
C ASP A 538 -0.05 5.58 -32.41
N PRO A 539 -0.88 6.63 -32.25
CA PRO A 539 -2.34 6.50 -32.13
C PRO A 539 -2.99 5.66 -33.23
N ARG A 540 -2.57 5.85 -34.49
CA ARG A 540 -3.16 5.13 -35.63
C ARG A 540 -2.98 3.63 -35.47
N ARG A 541 -1.76 3.20 -35.16
CA ARG A 541 -1.45 1.77 -35.00
C ARG A 541 -2.21 1.12 -33.85
N VAL A 542 -2.39 1.84 -32.74
CA VAL A 542 -3.14 1.32 -31.58
C VAL A 542 -4.64 1.25 -31.89
N VAL A 543 -5.21 2.30 -32.50
CA VAL A 543 -6.63 2.33 -32.87
C VAL A 543 -6.94 1.24 -33.90
N ASP A 544 -6.15 1.12 -34.96
CA ASP A 544 -6.36 0.10 -36.00
C ASP A 544 -6.29 -1.32 -35.42
N GLN A 545 -5.38 -1.56 -34.47
CA GLN A 545 -5.27 -2.84 -33.74
C GLN A 545 -6.53 -3.12 -32.90
N ILE A 546 -7.02 -2.14 -32.14
CA ILE A 546 -8.20 -2.34 -31.29
C ILE A 546 -9.47 -2.52 -32.12
N VAL A 547 -9.64 -1.75 -33.20
CA VAL A 547 -10.77 -1.91 -34.12
C VAL A 547 -10.77 -3.31 -34.74
N ALA A 548 -9.59 -3.84 -35.12
CA ALA A 548 -9.47 -5.21 -35.61
C ALA A 548 -9.87 -6.24 -34.54
N TYR A 549 -9.49 -6.02 -33.27
CA TYR A 549 -9.86 -6.91 -32.16
C TYR A 549 -11.35 -6.83 -31.79
N GLU A 550 -11.97 -5.65 -31.88
CA GLU A 550 -13.43 -5.50 -31.74
C GLU A 550 -14.17 -6.26 -32.84
N ALA A 551 -13.72 -6.12 -34.09
CA ALA A 551 -14.28 -6.85 -35.22
C ALA A 551 -14.12 -8.37 -35.09
N ALA A 552 -13.03 -8.83 -34.45
CA ALA A 552 -12.82 -10.23 -34.12
C ALA A 552 -13.68 -10.73 -32.94
N GLY A 553 -14.35 -9.84 -32.20
CA GLY A 553 -15.29 -10.18 -31.13
C GLY A 553 -14.69 -10.21 -29.72
N LEU A 554 -13.55 -9.54 -29.47
CA LEU A 554 -12.91 -9.50 -28.14
C LEU A 554 -13.86 -8.92 -27.07
N PRO A 555 -14.25 -9.68 -26.02
CA PRO A 555 -15.11 -9.17 -24.97
C PRO A 555 -14.36 -8.24 -24.01
N ARG A 556 -15.12 -7.53 -23.17
CA ARG A 556 -14.59 -6.70 -22.09
C ARG A 556 -14.18 -7.54 -20.88
N ALA A 557 -13.26 -7.01 -20.08
CA ALA A 557 -12.84 -7.57 -18.80
C ALA A 557 -12.31 -9.02 -18.90
N THR A 558 -11.56 -9.32 -19.96
CA THR A 558 -10.97 -10.63 -20.23
C THR A 558 -9.83 -11.00 -19.28
N GLY A 559 -9.43 -10.12 -18.37
CA GLY A 559 -8.24 -10.29 -17.56
C GLY A 559 -7.01 -9.71 -18.24
N LEU A 560 -6.11 -9.12 -17.44
CA LEU A 560 -4.82 -8.65 -17.92
C LEU A 560 -3.70 -9.10 -16.98
N VAL A 561 -2.54 -9.43 -17.54
CA VAL A 561 -1.30 -9.78 -16.83
C VAL A 561 -0.23 -8.77 -17.17
N GLU A 562 0.79 -8.60 -16.33
CA GLU A 562 1.92 -7.70 -16.62
C GLU A 562 3.13 -8.48 -17.13
N ALA A 563 3.49 -8.27 -18.40
CA ALA A 563 4.56 -9.01 -19.06
C ALA A 563 6.00 -8.59 -18.66
N SER A 564 6.17 -7.84 -17.57
CA SER A 564 7.49 -7.48 -17.03
C SER A 564 8.13 -8.60 -16.20
N PHE A 565 7.36 -9.65 -15.88
CA PHE A 565 7.81 -10.83 -15.14
C PHE A 565 7.01 -12.06 -15.60
N MET A 566 7.68 -13.03 -16.21
CA MET A 566 7.02 -14.13 -16.93
C MET A 566 7.81 -15.43 -16.88
N TRP A 567 7.21 -16.46 -16.30
CA TRP A 567 7.74 -17.82 -16.25
C TRP A 567 7.17 -18.68 -17.38
N ARG A 568 8.03 -19.45 -18.07
CA ARG A 568 7.64 -20.39 -19.13
C ARG A 568 8.46 -21.68 -19.09
N ASP A 569 7.80 -22.81 -19.30
CA ASP A 569 8.41 -24.10 -19.65
C ASP A 569 8.60 -24.16 -21.17
N HIS A 570 9.82 -24.41 -21.63
CA HIS A 570 10.19 -24.45 -23.04
C HIS A 570 9.88 -25.79 -23.71
N ARG A 571 9.36 -26.76 -22.96
CA ARG A 571 8.95 -28.08 -23.46
C ARG A 571 7.44 -28.18 -23.67
N ASP A 572 6.69 -27.18 -23.21
CA ASP A 572 5.24 -27.13 -23.39
C ASP A 572 4.89 -26.57 -24.77
N HIS A 573 4.33 -27.43 -25.63
CA HIS A 573 4.01 -27.10 -27.02
C HIS A 573 2.91 -26.04 -27.16
N ASP A 574 1.96 -25.96 -26.22
CA ASP A 574 0.91 -24.95 -26.25
C ASP A 574 1.49 -23.58 -25.91
N VAL A 575 2.39 -23.52 -24.92
CA VAL A 575 3.12 -22.30 -24.57
C VAL A 575 4.01 -21.84 -25.72
N ILE A 576 4.77 -22.74 -26.35
CA ILE A 576 5.58 -22.41 -27.54
C ILE A 576 4.70 -21.82 -28.64
N SER A 577 3.62 -22.51 -29.01
CA SER A 577 2.72 -22.06 -30.07
C SER A 577 2.09 -20.71 -29.75
N PHE A 578 1.76 -20.47 -28.47
CA PHE A 578 1.28 -19.17 -28.00
C PHE A 578 2.33 -18.06 -28.14
N MET A 579 3.60 -18.34 -27.80
CA MET A 579 4.69 -17.36 -27.95
C MET A 579 4.94 -17.02 -29.42
N GLU A 580 4.89 -18.01 -30.32
CA GLU A 580 5.04 -17.80 -31.77
C GLU A 580 3.92 -16.88 -32.31
N ALA A 581 2.66 -17.17 -31.96
CA ALA A 581 1.53 -16.31 -32.33
C ALA A 581 1.65 -14.89 -31.74
N TRP A 582 2.24 -14.77 -30.55
CA TRP A 582 2.42 -13.46 -29.91
C TRP A 582 3.48 -12.60 -30.60
N ASP A 583 4.58 -13.19 -31.07
CA ASP A 583 5.57 -12.49 -31.88
C ASP A 583 4.98 -11.99 -33.22
N GLU A 584 4.18 -12.83 -33.89
CA GLU A 584 3.47 -12.46 -35.11
C GLU A 584 2.55 -11.24 -34.91
N GLU A 585 1.74 -11.24 -33.84
CA GLU A 585 0.86 -10.11 -33.50
C GLU A 585 1.64 -8.82 -33.19
N ILE A 586 2.78 -8.91 -32.49
CA ILE A 586 3.67 -7.76 -32.23
C ILE A 586 4.28 -7.23 -33.53
N GLY A 587 4.61 -8.11 -34.47
CA GLY A 587 5.13 -7.77 -35.79
C GLY A 587 4.09 -7.04 -36.66
N ALA A 588 2.84 -7.50 -36.62
CA ALA A 588 1.75 -7.01 -37.45
C ALA A 588 1.15 -5.67 -36.99
N HIS A 589 1.14 -5.39 -35.68
CA HIS A 589 0.40 -4.25 -35.11
C HIS A 589 1.29 -3.22 -34.39
N SER A 590 0.78 -2.63 -33.30
CA SER A 590 1.56 -1.73 -32.46
C SER A 590 2.68 -2.49 -31.75
N ARG A 591 3.80 -1.83 -31.45
CA ARG A 591 4.93 -2.42 -30.69
C ARG A 591 4.58 -2.71 -29.21
N ARG A 592 3.30 -2.65 -28.81
CA ARG A 592 2.83 -2.79 -27.43
C ARG A 592 2.34 -4.21 -27.17
N ASP A 593 3.28 -5.03 -26.71
CA ASP A 593 3.13 -6.45 -26.41
C ASP A 593 1.96 -6.79 -25.48
N GLN A 594 1.63 -5.92 -24.52
CA GLN A 594 0.53 -6.19 -23.58
C GLN A 594 -0.86 -6.15 -24.23
N ILE A 595 -1.06 -5.36 -25.30
CA ILE A 595 -2.34 -5.27 -25.99
C ILE A 595 -2.63 -6.59 -26.72
N SER A 596 -1.65 -7.07 -27.50
CA SER A 596 -1.76 -8.34 -28.22
C SER A 596 -1.80 -9.55 -27.28
N LEU A 597 -1.09 -9.51 -26.15
CA LEU A 597 -1.13 -10.58 -25.15
C LEU A 597 -2.54 -10.85 -24.63
N GLY A 598 -3.26 -9.79 -24.23
CA GLY A 598 -4.64 -9.92 -23.74
C GLY A 598 -5.60 -10.48 -24.78
N PHE A 599 -5.45 -10.06 -26.04
CA PHE A 599 -6.22 -10.58 -27.15
C PHE A 599 -5.95 -12.07 -27.42
N LEU A 600 -4.68 -12.49 -27.48
CA LEU A 600 -4.32 -13.87 -27.73
C LEU A 600 -4.74 -14.82 -26.61
N MET A 601 -4.66 -14.39 -25.34
CA MET A 601 -5.15 -15.18 -24.21
C MET A 601 -6.64 -15.52 -24.34
N TRP A 602 -7.43 -14.58 -24.85
CA TRP A 602 -8.85 -14.82 -25.13
C TRP A 602 -9.04 -15.68 -26.39
N ARG A 603 -8.38 -15.32 -27.50
CA ARG A 603 -8.58 -15.95 -28.82
C ARG A 603 -8.16 -17.42 -28.84
N LEU A 604 -7.07 -17.76 -28.16
CA LEU A 604 -6.51 -19.12 -28.14
C LEU A 604 -6.93 -19.91 -26.90
N GLY A 605 -7.54 -19.26 -25.90
CA GLY A 605 -7.90 -19.91 -24.63
C GLY A 605 -6.72 -20.32 -23.75
N ILE A 606 -5.49 -19.96 -24.12
CA ILE A 606 -4.27 -20.25 -23.37
C ILE A 606 -3.98 -19.08 -22.43
N ARG A 607 -3.89 -19.35 -21.12
CA ARG A 607 -3.70 -18.33 -20.08
C ARG A 607 -2.61 -18.75 -19.10
N PRO A 608 -1.80 -17.80 -18.59
CA PRO A 608 -0.90 -18.09 -17.49
C PRO A 608 -1.69 -18.35 -16.20
N GLU A 609 -1.12 -19.17 -15.31
CA GLU A 609 -1.49 -19.11 -13.89
C GLU A 609 -0.99 -17.78 -13.30
N VAL A 610 -1.76 -17.19 -12.38
CA VAL A 610 -1.42 -15.91 -11.76
C VAL A 610 -0.94 -16.07 -10.33
N PHE A 611 0.13 -15.37 -9.96
CA PHE A 611 0.63 -15.40 -8.59
C PHE A 611 -0.35 -14.75 -7.59
N PRO A 612 -0.43 -15.25 -6.34
CA PRO A 612 -1.29 -14.67 -5.32
C PRO A 612 -0.95 -13.21 -4.98
N ALA A 613 -1.98 -12.36 -4.86
CA ALA A 613 -1.81 -10.93 -4.55
C ALA A 613 -1.10 -10.65 -3.21
N HIS A 614 -1.15 -11.56 -2.24
CA HIS A 614 -0.47 -11.40 -0.94
C HIS A 614 1.07 -11.47 -1.02
N LEU A 615 1.61 -11.91 -2.16
CA LEU A 615 3.04 -11.89 -2.45
C LEU A 615 3.50 -10.57 -3.10
N GLY A 616 2.56 -9.72 -3.52
CA GLY A 616 2.79 -8.46 -4.22
C GLY A 616 2.23 -8.45 -5.64
N ASN A 617 2.93 -7.77 -6.55
CA ASN A 617 2.64 -7.74 -7.98
C ASN A 617 3.94 -7.63 -8.81
N ALA A 618 3.84 -7.60 -10.14
CA ALA A 618 4.99 -7.49 -11.03
C ALA A 618 5.87 -6.25 -10.77
N ARG A 619 5.28 -5.14 -10.30
CA ARG A 619 5.98 -3.88 -10.07
C ARG A 619 6.72 -3.85 -8.74
N LYS A 620 6.17 -4.54 -7.73
CA LYS A 620 6.77 -4.65 -6.40
C LYS A 620 6.27 -5.91 -5.70
N ASN A 621 7.21 -6.79 -5.40
CA ASN A 621 7.00 -7.99 -4.60
C ASN A 621 8.24 -8.23 -3.70
N PHE A 622 8.25 -9.35 -3.00
CA PHE A 622 9.33 -9.66 -2.05
C PHE A 622 10.62 -10.17 -2.71
N VAL A 623 10.62 -10.58 -3.98
CA VAL A 623 11.85 -10.96 -4.70
C VAL A 623 12.35 -9.88 -5.63
N SER A 624 11.47 -9.01 -6.13
CA SER A 624 11.83 -8.00 -7.14
C SER A 624 10.99 -6.73 -7.07
N SER A 625 11.47 -5.67 -7.72
CA SER A 625 10.76 -4.40 -7.92
C SER A 625 11.23 -3.73 -9.19
N LEU A 626 10.34 -3.02 -9.90
CA LEU A 626 10.73 -2.20 -11.04
C LEU A 626 11.34 -0.87 -10.58
N SER A 627 12.51 -0.51 -11.12
CA SER A 627 13.04 0.84 -11.00
C SER A 627 12.45 1.78 -12.05
N MET A 628 12.50 3.08 -11.80
CA MET A 628 12.14 4.07 -12.83
C MET A 628 13.13 3.99 -14.00
N HIS A 629 12.62 4.03 -15.24
CA HIS A 629 13.44 4.12 -16.44
C HIS A 629 14.29 5.39 -16.37
N LEU A 630 15.60 5.24 -16.61
CA LEU A 630 16.53 6.37 -16.55
C LEU A 630 16.48 7.25 -17.81
N GLY A 631 15.91 6.74 -18.92
CA GLY A 631 15.92 7.40 -20.22
C GLY A 631 17.34 7.59 -20.77
N ALA A 632 17.46 7.93 -22.05
CA ALA A 632 18.75 8.14 -22.72
C ALA A 632 19.62 9.27 -22.10
N ALA A 633 19.06 10.07 -21.18
CA ALA A 633 19.73 11.17 -20.50
C ALA A 633 20.31 10.80 -19.12
N GLY A 634 20.04 9.59 -18.62
CA GLY A 634 20.32 9.20 -17.23
C GLY A 634 21.76 8.80 -16.90
N GLU A 635 22.60 8.56 -17.91
CA GLU A 635 24.02 8.22 -17.73
C GLU A 635 24.93 9.23 -18.44
N LYS A 636 24.90 10.49 -17.99
CA LYS A 636 26.15 11.24 -18.01
C LYS A 636 26.89 10.95 -16.71
N GLN A 637 27.65 9.84 -16.72
CA GLN A 637 28.72 9.66 -15.74
C GLN A 637 29.61 10.91 -15.84
N THR A 638 29.55 11.78 -14.83
CA THR A 638 30.60 12.77 -14.66
C THR A 638 31.82 12.02 -14.15
N GLU A 639 32.61 11.44 -15.06
CA GLU A 639 33.96 10.98 -14.77
C GLU A 639 34.76 12.20 -14.31
N ARG A 640 34.85 12.39 -12.99
CA ARG A 640 35.75 13.36 -12.39
C ARG A 640 37.14 12.73 -12.37
N GLY A 641 37.82 12.79 -13.51
CA GLY A 641 39.20 12.32 -13.65
C GLY A 641 40.16 13.24 -12.90
N ARG A 642 40.46 12.95 -11.63
CA ARG A 642 41.76 13.34 -11.05
C ARG A 642 42.76 12.22 -11.36
N ARG A 643 43.76 12.53 -12.20
CA ARG A 643 44.90 11.65 -12.48
C ARG A 643 45.65 11.34 -11.18
N ARG A 644 45.80 10.06 -10.85
CA ARG A 644 46.59 9.58 -9.71
C ARG A 644 48.09 9.59 -9.99
N VAL A 645 48.86 9.70 -8.91
CA VAL A 645 50.28 9.39 -8.90
C VAL A 645 50.45 7.87 -9.05
N ALA A 646 51.19 7.44 -10.06
CA ALA A 646 51.44 6.02 -10.30
C ALA A 646 52.23 5.39 -9.13
N GLY A 647 51.77 4.26 -8.60
CA GLY A 647 52.52 3.45 -7.63
C GLY A 647 52.02 3.43 -6.17
N SER A 648 51.03 4.24 -5.78
CA SER A 648 50.46 4.24 -4.42
C SER A 648 49.05 3.62 -4.36
N ARG A 649 48.76 2.80 -3.33
CA ARG A 649 47.40 2.28 -3.07
C ARG A 649 46.42 3.45 -2.84
N PRO A 650 45.20 3.40 -3.38
CA PRO A 650 44.19 4.39 -3.08
C PRO A 650 43.77 4.42 -1.62
N ARG A 651 43.47 5.63 -1.13
CA ARG A 651 43.04 5.86 0.26
C ARG A 651 41.52 5.79 0.38
N LEU A 652 41.05 5.01 1.35
CA LEU A 652 39.67 4.94 1.80
C LEU A 652 39.60 5.43 3.25
N VAL A 653 38.88 6.52 3.48
CA VAL A 653 38.82 7.16 4.81
C VAL A 653 37.39 7.16 5.33
N PHE A 654 37.18 6.54 6.49
CA PHE A 654 35.90 6.57 7.19
C PHE A 654 35.85 7.76 8.15
N LEU A 655 34.92 8.68 7.90
CA LEU A 655 34.71 9.90 8.69
C LEU A 655 33.54 9.71 9.66
N TYR A 656 33.80 9.86 10.96
CA TYR A 656 32.78 9.81 12.01
C TYR A 656 32.59 11.15 12.73
N GLU A 657 31.57 11.22 13.58
CA GLU A 657 31.27 12.37 14.44
C GLU A 657 31.52 11.97 15.90
N PRO A 658 32.43 12.64 16.64
CA PRO A 658 32.79 12.29 18.02
C PRO A 658 31.59 12.14 18.96
N ALA A 659 30.56 12.98 18.82
CA ALA A 659 29.34 12.90 19.63
C ALA A 659 28.58 11.56 19.49
N TYR A 660 28.82 10.82 18.40
CA TYR A 660 28.20 9.52 18.13
C TYR A 660 29.19 8.35 18.17
N ARG A 661 30.40 8.54 18.71
CA ARG A 661 31.46 7.50 18.75
C ARG A 661 30.99 6.19 19.40
N GLY A 662 30.24 6.28 20.50
CA GLY A 662 29.69 5.12 21.23
C GLY A 662 28.35 4.59 20.69
N SER A 663 27.88 5.07 19.54
CA SER A 663 26.64 4.54 18.94
C SER A 663 26.91 3.23 18.19
N GLY A 664 25.98 2.28 18.26
CA GLY A 664 26.10 1.01 17.51
C GLY A 664 26.28 1.21 16.00
N SER A 665 25.66 2.24 15.41
CA SER A 665 25.86 2.57 13.99
C SER A 665 27.29 2.99 13.67
N THR A 666 27.96 3.76 14.54
CA THR A 666 29.36 4.13 14.32
C THR A 666 30.28 2.94 14.54
N THR A 667 30.05 2.15 15.60
CA THR A 667 30.85 0.95 15.88
C THR A 667 30.81 -0.04 14.71
N LEU A 668 29.62 -0.37 14.22
CA LEU A 668 29.46 -1.37 13.17
C LEU A 668 29.85 -0.77 11.80
N ARG A 669 29.29 0.37 11.41
CA ARG A 669 29.41 0.88 10.02
C ARG A 669 30.62 1.75 9.75
N ILE A 670 31.36 2.18 10.79
CA ILE A 670 32.63 2.93 10.62
C ILE A 670 33.79 2.07 11.11
N PHE A 671 33.84 1.70 12.39
CA PHE A 671 35.02 1.01 12.93
C PHE A 671 35.14 -0.43 12.42
N GLN A 672 34.15 -1.28 12.65
CA GLN A 672 34.22 -2.67 12.23
C GLN A 672 34.23 -2.81 10.70
N LEU A 673 33.44 -2.02 9.97
CA LEU A 673 33.49 -2.04 8.50
C LEU A 673 34.87 -1.64 7.96
N ALA A 674 35.55 -0.65 8.55
CA ALA A 674 36.92 -0.31 8.16
C ALA A 674 37.89 -1.48 8.44
N ASP A 675 37.73 -2.20 9.55
CA ASP A 675 38.55 -3.37 9.88
C ASP A 675 38.30 -4.55 8.92
N ILE A 676 37.04 -4.79 8.55
CA ILE A 676 36.66 -5.78 7.54
C ILE A 676 37.33 -5.43 6.20
N VAL A 677 37.23 -4.18 5.78
CA VAL A 677 37.85 -3.70 4.53
C VAL A 677 39.36 -3.80 4.59
N ARG A 678 40.00 -3.44 5.71
CA ARG A 678 41.46 -3.57 5.86
C ARG A 678 41.92 -5.02 5.77
N SER A 679 41.16 -5.94 6.35
CA SER A 679 41.50 -7.37 6.40
C SER A 679 41.36 -8.06 5.04
N HIS A 680 40.41 -7.63 4.21
CA HIS A 680 40.09 -8.30 2.94
C HIS A 680 40.54 -7.54 1.69
N LEU A 681 40.69 -6.21 1.78
CA LEU A 681 40.99 -5.31 0.67
C LEU A 681 42.22 -4.42 0.95
N GLY A 682 42.96 -4.66 2.04
CA GLY A 682 44.11 -3.85 2.44
C GLY A 682 45.30 -3.94 1.47
N ASP A 683 45.38 -4.98 0.66
CA ASP A 683 46.32 -5.10 -0.46
C ASP A 683 46.05 -4.08 -1.56
N ARG A 684 44.77 -3.69 -1.74
CA ARG A 684 44.30 -2.75 -2.75
C ARG A 684 44.02 -1.35 -2.23
N TRP A 685 43.68 -1.20 -0.95
CA TRP A 685 43.26 0.07 -0.36
C TRP A 685 44.03 0.37 0.94
N GLU A 686 44.46 1.62 1.09
CA GLU A 686 44.92 2.16 2.37
C GLU A 686 43.72 2.67 3.17
N VAL A 687 43.39 2.00 4.27
CA VAL A 687 42.15 2.24 5.04
C VAL A 687 42.43 2.98 6.34
N ALA A 688 41.84 4.16 6.50
CA ALA A 688 41.93 4.97 7.72
C ALA A 688 40.54 5.32 8.28
N VAL A 689 40.50 5.63 9.58
CA VAL A 689 39.31 6.15 10.27
C VAL A 689 39.68 7.42 11.02
N THR A 690 38.88 8.47 10.90
CA THR A 690 39.16 9.78 11.52
C THR A 690 37.88 10.54 11.84
N ASP A 691 37.94 11.48 12.78
CA ASP A 691 36.93 12.52 13.00
C ASP A 691 37.32 13.87 12.39
N ASP A 692 38.56 14.01 11.93
CA ASP A 692 39.06 15.19 11.23
C ASP A 692 38.53 15.24 9.79
N ALA A 693 37.94 16.37 9.41
CA ALA A 693 37.37 16.60 8.09
C ALA A 693 38.39 17.17 7.08
N ASP A 694 39.63 17.51 7.48
CA ASP A 694 40.70 17.93 6.54
C ASP A 694 41.33 16.73 5.81
N ILE A 695 40.50 16.00 5.07
CA ILE A 695 40.89 14.84 4.28
C ILE A 695 41.11 15.29 2.83
N ARG A 696 42.16 14.78 2.18
CA ARG A 696 42.48 15.04 0.77
C ARG A 696 42.85 13.76 0.03
N ASP A 697 42.57 13.76 -1.27
CA ASP A 697 42.97 12.71 -2.22
C ASP A 697 42.55 11.28 -1.80
N ALA A 698 41.39 11.16 -1.14
CA ALA A 698 40.82 9.89 -0.71
C ALA A 698 39.41 9.67 -1.24
N VAL A 699 38.91 8.44 -1.16
CA VAL A 699 37.48 8.15 -1.16
C VAL A 699 37.00 8.24 0.29
N VAL A 700 36.03 9.12 0.58
CA VAL A 700 35.60 9.40 1.95
C VAL A 700 34.23 8.81 2.21
N VAL A 701 34.13 7.91 3.18
CA VAL A 701 32.86 7.34 3.66
C VAL A 701 32.38 8.14 4.87
N VAL A 702 31.24 8.82 4.73
CA VAL A 702 30.66 9.66 5.78
C VAL A 702 29.53 8.90 6.47
N GLY A 703 29.73 8.57 7.75
CA GLY A 703 28.77 7.79 8.53
C GLY A 703 27.53 8.58 8.97
N LYS A 704 26.46 7.85 9.33
CA LYS A 704 25.17 8.37 9.81
C LYS A 704 25.29 9.53 10.80
N GLY A 705 26.16 9.39 11.82
CA GLY A 705 26.35 10.43 12.84
C GLY A 705 26.83 11.75 12.26
N ARG A 706 27.79 11.71 11.32
CA ARG A 706 28.30 12.90 10.63
C ARG A 706 27.30 13.40 9.58
N MET A 707 26.61 12.51 8.87
CA MET A 707 25.53 12.90 7.93
C MET A 707 24.37 13.63 8.62
N ALA A 708 24.16 13.39 9.92
CA ALA A 708 23.17 14.11 10.72
C ALA A 708 23.58 15.55 11.04
N THR A 709 24.87 15.85 11.12
CA THR A 709 25.40 17.16 11.58
C THR A 709 26.02 18.00 10.46
N VAL A 710 26.47 17.37 9.36
CA VAL A 710 27.18 18.05 8.27
C VAL A 710 26.28 19.04 7.52
N SER A 711 26.88 20.17 7.12
CA SER A 711 26.26 21.22 6.31
C SER A 711 26.59 21.06 4.81
N GLU A 712 25.79 21.67 3.94
CA GLU A 712 26.04 21.66 2.49
C GLU A 712 27.43 22.20 2.12
N PRO A 713 27.91 23.36 2.64
CA PRO A 713 29.24 23.86 2.31
C PRO A 713 30.38 22.97 2.79
N ALA A 714 30.22 22.33 3.96
CA ALA A 714 31.24 21.41 4.49
C ALA A 714 31.34 20.15 3.63
N LEU A 715 30.21 19.60 3.19
CA LEU A 715 30.16 18.44 2.32
C LEU A 715 30.69 18.76 0.91
N GLU A 716 30.39 19.95 0.39
CA GLU A 716 30.96 20.45 -0.86
C GLU A 716 32.48 20.60 -0.78
N LYS A 717 33.01 21.20 0.29
CA LYS A 717 34.46 21.30 0.52
C LYS A 717 35.11 19.91 0.54
N LEU A 718 34.51 18.96 1.27
CA LEU A 718 34.98 17.58 1.33
C LEU A 718 35.01 16.94 -0.06
N ARG A 719 33.93 17.09 -0.83
CA ARG A 719 33.79 16.60 -2.20
C ARG A 719 34.78 17.23 -3.17
N GLN A 720 35.12 18.51 -3.00
CA GLN A 720 36.10 19.20 -3.84
C GLN A 720 37.55 18.80 -3.50
N ALA A 721 37.84 18.45 -2.25
CA ALA A 721 39.18 18.08 -1.82
C ALA A 721 39.54 16.61 -2.11
N ASN A 722 38.55 15.75 -2.35
CA ASN A 722 38.69 14.30 -2.39
C ASN A 722 38.30 13.68 -3.74
N VAL A 723 38.57 12.39 -3.90
CA VAL A 723 38.22 11.61 -5.10
C VAL A 723 36.71 11.45 -5.21
N ALA A 724 36.07 11.05 -4.11
CA ALA A 724 34.63 10.86 -4.02
C ALA A 724 34.14 10.94 -2.57
N VAL A 725 32.88 11.35 -2.41
CA VAL A 725 32.17 11.28 -1.12
C VAL A 725 31.07 10.21 -1.20
N ILE A 726 31.20 9.21 -0.33
CA ILE A 726 30.23 8.15 -0.11
C ILE A 726 29.44 8.46 1.16
N ALA A 727 28.10 8.42 1.09
CA ALA A 727 27.25 8.60 2.27
C ALA A 727 26.63 7.26 2.71
N ASP A 728 26.71 6.95 4.01
CA ASP A 728 25.97 5.84 4.64
C ASP A 728 25.03 6.39 5.72
N PHE A 729 23.74 6.47 5.37
CA PHE A 729 22.68 6.93 6.29
C PHE A 729 22.21 5.82 7.23
N VAL A 730 22.61 4.57 6.99
CA VAL A 730 22.12 3.37 7.66
C VAL A 730 20.60 3.27 7.59
N ASP A 731 19.90 3.67 8.65
CA ASP A 731 18.44 3.65 8.80
C ASP A 731 17.82 5.06 8.86
N ALA A 732 18.63 6.13 8.80
CA ALA A 732 18.14 7.51 8.81
C ALA A 732 17.45 7.91 7.49
N PRO A 733 16.44 8.80 7.53
CA PRO A 733 15.86 9.37 6.32
C PRO A 733 16.90 10.13 5.49
N LEU A 734 16.82 10.01 4.16
CA LEU A 734 17.70 10.76 3.25
C LEU A 734 17.41 12.26 3.33
N ARG A 735 18.47 13.06 3.40
CA ARG A 735 18.38 14.53 3.36
C ARG A 735 18.56 14.99 1.91
N SER A 736 17.46 15.24 1.20
CA SER A 736 17.46 15.56 -0.23
C SER A 736 18.39 16.72 -0.61
N GLY A 737 18.51 17.76 0.24
CA GLY A 737 19.42 18.89 0.04
C GLY A 737 20.91 18.52 0.04
N LEU A 738 21.30 17.39 0.68
CA LEU A 738 22.69 16.93 0.70
C LEU A 738 23.07 16.09 -0.53
N LEU A 739 22.09 15.47 -1.20
CA LEU A 739 22.34 14.54 -2.31
C LEU A 739 23.19 15.13 -3.44
N PRO A 740 23.06 16.42 -3.84
CA PRO A 740 23.93 17.02 -4.85
C PRO A 740 25.43 16.97 -4.56
N PHE A 741 25.81 16.80 -3.28
CA PHE A 741 27.20 16.78 -2.81
C PHE A 741 27.69 15.36 -2.48
N ILE A 742 26.92 14.33 -2.84
CA ILE A 742 27.26 12.92 -2.63
C ILE A 742 27.49 12.29 -4.00
N ASP A 743 28.63 11.61 -4.17
CA ASP A 743 28.98 10.94 -5.42
C ASP A 743 28.45 9.50 -5.47
N LEU A 744 28.29 8.87 -4.30
CA LEU A 744 27.72 7.52 -4.16
C LEU A 744 27.01 7.36 -2.82
N LEU A 745 25.88 6.65 -2.82
CA LEU A 745 25.18 6.26 -1.60
C LEU A 745 25.37 4.78 -1.30
N TRP A 746 25.81 4.46 -0.09
CA TRP A 746 25.74 3.10 0.44
C TRP A 746 24.44 2.93 1.22
N ALA A 747 23.57 2.07 0.71
CA ALA A 747 22.38 1.66 1.41
C ALA A 747 22.72 0.46 2.32
N SER A 748 22.35 0.55 3.59
CA SER A 748 22.51 -0.56 4.55
C SER A 748 21.32 -1.52 4.56
N SER A 749 20.23 -1.19 3.85
CA SER A 749 19.00 -1.96 3.76
C SER A 749 18.47 -1.97 2.33
N ILE A 750 17.76 -3.03 1.95
CA ILE A 750 17.08 -3.15 0.65
C ILE A 750 16.00 -2.07 0.52
N GLY A 751 15.24 -1.82 1.59
CA GLY A 751 14.29 -0.70 1.65
C GLY A 751 14.97 0.65 1.36
N GLY A 752 16.13 0.89 1.98
CA GLY A 752 16.93 2.11 1.77
C GLY A 752 17.45 2.22 0.34
N TYR A 753 17.96 1.13 -0.23
CA TYR A 753 18.42 1.06 -1.61
C TYR A 753 17.30 1.45 -2.59
N ARG A 754 16.13 0.81 -2.45
CA ARG A 754 14.95 1.08 -3.30
C ARG A 754 14.45 2.51 -3.15
N SER A 755 14.43 3.02 -1.92
CA SER A 755 14.00 4.40 -1.65
C SER A 755 14.95 5.44 -2.24
N ALA A 756 16.26 5.19 -2.19
CA ALA A 756 17.26 6.09 -2.77
C ALA A 756 17.11 6.19 -4.30
N LEU A 757 16.91 5.06 -4.98
CA LEU A 757 16.65 5.03 -6.43
C LEU A 757 15.39 5.80 -6.83
N ALA A 758 14.35 5.78 -5.98
CA ALA A 758 13.11 6.50 -6.23
C ALA A 758 13.24 8.03 -6.01
N ILE A 759 14.05 8.46 -5.04
CA ILE A 759 14.19 9.87 -4.67
C ILE A 759 15.00 10.65 -5.70
N ARG A 760 16.09 10.07 -6.21
CA ARG A 760 16.94 10.71 -7.22
C ARG A 760 17.34 9.70 -8.30
N PRO A 761 16.51 9.56 -9.36
CA PRO A 761 16.88 8.77 -10.54
C PRO A 761 18.26 9.19 -11.06
N GLY A 762 19.10 8.21 -11.37
CA GLY A 762 20.46 8.43 -11.87
C GLY A 762 21.52 8.65 -10.79
N MET A 763 21.15 8.80 -9.51
CA MET A 763 22.14 8.79 -8.44
C MET A 763 22.74 7.39 -8.29
N PRO A 764 24.08 7.24 -8.22
CA PRO A 764 24.69 5.97 -7.91
C PRO A 764 24.33 5.53 -6.49
N VAL A 765 23.81 4.30 -6.37
CA VAL A 765 23.44 3.68 -5.10
C VAL A 765 23.89 2.23 -5.15
N ASP A 766 24.60 1.78 -4.12
CA ASP A 766 24.97 0.39 -3.93
C ASP A 766 24.39 -0.13 -2.61
N LEU A 767 24.02 -1.41 -2.56
CA LEU A 767 23.74 -2.10 -1.31
C LEU A 767 25.08 -2.54 -0.70
N VAL A 768 25.34 -2.13 0.54
CA VAL A 768 26.40 -2.70 1.38
C VAL A 768 25.72 -3.26 2.60
N THR A 769 25.46 -4.57 2.56
CA THR A 769 24.71 -5.33 3.54
C THR A 769 25.22 -5.05 4.95
N HIS A 770 24.29 -4.91 5.89
CA HIS A 770 24.64 -4.72 7.28
C HIS A 770 25.22 -6.03 7.84
N HIS A 771 26.36 -5.98 8.52
CA HIS A 771 26.94 -7.17 9.17
C HIS A 771 26.44 -7.30 10.62
N ALA A 772 26.52 -8.52 11.17
CA ALA A 772 26.43 -8.73 12.60
C ALA A 772 27.72 -8.24 13.30
N ASP A 773 27.66 -7.94 14.60
CA ASP A 773 28.86 -7.56 15.35
C ASP A 773 29.91 -8.68 15.25
N VAL A 774 31.11 -8.37 14.75
CA VAL A 774 32.15 -9.37 14.47
C VAL A 774 32.66 -10.09 15.72
N ARG A 775 32.45 -9.49 16.91
CA ARG A 775 32.82 -10.06 18.20
C ARG A 775 31.88 -11.20 18.63
N LEU A 776 30.71 -11.32 18.01
CA LEU A 776 29.78 -12.41 18.32
C LEU A 776 30.42 -13.75 17.92
N PRO A 777 30.41 -14.75 18.82
CA PRO A 777 30.90 -16.08 18.48
C PRO A 777 29.97 -16.71 17.45
N ARG A 778 30.55 -17.44 16.49
CA ARG A 778 29.79 -18.38 15.69
C ARG A 778 29.46 -19.58 16.57
N ARG A 779 28.19 -19.97 16.65
CA ARG A 779 27.75 -21.08 17.52
C ARG A 779 26.85 -22.05 16.78
N GLU A 780 26.89 -23.29 17.24
CA GLU A 780 25.90 -24.29 16.89
C GLU A 780 24.54 -23.95 17.50
N PRO A 781 23.43 -24.41 16.89
CA PRO A 781 22.08 -24.20 17.44
C PRO A 781 21.96 -24.67 18.89
N ALA A 782 21.22 -23.92 19.71
CA ALA A 782 21.02 -24.25 21.12
C ALA A 782 20.26 -25.59 21.30
N GLU A 783 20.68 -26.36 22.32
CA GLU A 783 20.09 -27.68 22.63
C GLU A 783 18.76 -27.60 23.39
N ALA A 784 18.44 -26.45 23.98
CA ALA A 784 17.22 -26.21 24.74
C ALA A 784 16.42 -25.03 24.18
N TYR A 785 15.09 -25.12 24.25
CA TYR A 785 14.22 -24.04 23.81
C TYR A 785 14.32 -22.84 24.77
N SER A 786 14.60 -21.68 24.22
CA SER A 786 14.66 -20.40 24.93
C SER A 786 14.46 -19.26 23.95
N VAL A 787 13.81 -18.19 24.41
CA VAL A 787 13.48 -17.01 23.57
C VAL A 787 14.07 -15.76 24.19
N GLY A 788 14.87 -15.01 23.42
CA GLY A 788 15.55 -13.81 23.90
C GLY A 788 15.34 -12.60 23.00
N TYR A 789 15.06 -11.44 23.58
CA TYR A 789 15.12 -10.15 22.91
C TYR A 789 16.38 -9.38 23.32
N PHE A 790 17.10 -8.85 22.33
CA PHE A 790 18.34 -8.10 22.53
C PHE A 790 18.22 -6.67 21.98
N GLY A 791 18.20 -5.70 22.88
CA GLY A 791 18.11 -4.27 22.53
C GLY A 791 17.36 -3.45 23.56
N GLU A 792 17.08 -2.19 23.22
CA GLU A 792 16.27 -1.33 24.09
C GLU A 792 14.80 -1.80 24.10
N PRO A 793 14.16 -1.92 25.28
CA PRO A 793 12.77 -2.37 25.39
C PRO A 793 11.76 -1.58 24.56
N ILE A 794 11.97 -0.26 24.40
CA ILE A 794 11.10 0.62 23.61
C ILE A 794 11.01 0.24 22.12
N ASN A 795 11.98 -0.53 21.63
CA ASN A 795 12.03 -0.97 20.25
C ASN A 795 11.30 -2.31 20.03
N ALA A 796 10.75 -2.95 21.06
CA ALA A 796 10.03 -4.22 20.97
C ALA A 796 8.53 -4.05 21.23
N VAL A 797 7.69 -4.91 20.64
CA VAL A 797 6.32 -5.11 21.11
C VAL A 797 6.39 -6.01 22.35
N ALA A 798 5.94 -5.50 23.49
CA ALA A 798 6.10 -6.17 24.80
C ALA A 798 4.86 -5.96 25.68
N THR A 799 3.80 -6.75 25.44
CA THR A 799 2.66 -6.83 26.36
C THR A 799 2.99 -7.75 27.55
N PRO A 800 2.28 -7.69 28.68
CA PRO A 800 2.53 -8.58 29.82
C PRO A 800 2.55 -10.07 29.45
N GLU A 801 1.68 -10.49 28.54
CA GLU A 801 1.59 -11.88 28.07
C GLU A 801 2.81 -12.28 27.24
N ILE A 802 3.33 -11.37 26.41
CA ILE A 802 4.54 -11.60 25.62
C ILE A 802 5.77 -11.64 26.53
N LEU A 803 5.84 -10.73 27.51
CA LEU A 803 6.95 -10.67 28.48
C LEU A 803 7.03 -11.91 29.38
N ALA A 804 5.94 -12.67 29.53
CA ALA A 804 5.94 -13.95 30.22
C ALA A 804 6.63 -15.08 29.39
N GLU A 805 6.78 -14.89 28.08
CA GLU A 805 7.27 -15.89 27.14
C GLU A 805 8.69 -15.61 26.61
N ILE A 806 9.25 -14.43 26.90
CA ILE A 806 10.55 -13.99 26.38
C ILE A 806 11.45 -13.40 27.45
N ASP A 807 12.75 -13.66 27.35
CA ASP A 807 13.76 -12.99 28.16
C ASP A 807 14.15 -11.65 27.53
N MET A 808 13.98 -10.56 28.27
CA MET A 808 14.46 -9.24 27.86
C MET A 808 15.90 -9.03 28.30
N VAL A 809 16.82 -9.00 27.35
CA VAL A 809 18.24 -8.72 27.58
C VAL A 809 18.57 -7.32 27.07
N PRO A 810 18.59 -6.30 27.94
CA PRO A 810 18.88 -4.93 27.53
C PRO A 810 20.32 -4.80 27.02
N VAL A 811 20.48 -4.19 25.85
CA VAL A 811 21.79 -3.89 25.26
C VAL A 811 21.94 -2.38 25.19
N SER A 812 22.88 -1.82 25.96
CA SER A 812 23.25 -0.40 25.93
C SER A 812 24.62 -0.24 25.27
N THR A 813 24.69 0.44 24.13
CA THR A 813 25.98 0.70 23.47
C THR A 813 26.81 1.79 24.15
N ARG A 814 26.26 2.50 25.15
CA ARG A 814 26.92 3.62 25.85
C ARG A 814 27.73 3.20 27.08
N SER A 815 27.52 1.99 27.60
CA SER A 815 28.02 1.55 28.91
C SER A 815 28.42 0.06 28.95
N ASP A 816 28.76 -0.52 27.80
CA ASP A 816 28.85 -1.98 27.60
C ASP A 816 29.99 -2.65 28.40
N ASP A 817 29.63 -3.63 29.24
CA ASP A 817 30.53 -4.57 29.92
C ASP A 817 30.74 -5.88 29.12
N GLY A 818 30.07 -6.01 27.96
CA GLY A 818 30.17 -7.16 27.06
C GLY A 818 29.39 -8.40 27.53
N GLY A 819 28.69 -8.35 28.67
CA GLY A 819 28.00 -9.51 29.24
C GLY A 819 26.87 -10.06 28.35
N TRP A 820 26.23 -9.21 27.56
CA TRP A 820 25.15 -9.61 26.64
C TRP A 820 25.67 -10.42 25.43
N LEU A 821 26.91 -10.16 24.96
CA LEU A 821 27.53 -10.88 23.83
C LEU A 821 27.74 -12.37 24.14
N GLN A 822 27.93 -12.73 25.41
CA GLN A 822 28.06 -14.13 25.83
C GLN A 822 26.69 -14.81 25.95
N ARG A 823 25.66 -14.07 26.38
CA ARG A 823 24.30 -14.58 26.59
C ARG A 823 23.53 -14.78 25.30
N ILE A 824 23.71 -13.91 24.31
CA ILE A 824 22.91 -13.88 23.08
C ILE A 824 22.98 -15.18 22.27
N GLY A 825 24.13 -15.84 22.28
CA GLY A 825 24.33 -17.13 21.62
C GLY A 825 23.78 -18.33 22.40
N GLY A 826 23.11 -18.12 23.55
CA GLY A 826 22.47 -19.19 24.33
C GLY A 826 20.98 -19.36 24.03
N TYR A 827 20.41 -18.52 23.16
CA TYR A 827 18.98 -18.50 22.88
C TYR A 827 18.65 -19.19 21.57
N ALA A 828 17.75 -20.17 21.61
CA ALA A 828 17.30 -20.92 20.43
C ALA A 828 16.48 -20.07 19.45
N LEU A 829 15.69 -19.13 19.99
CA LEU A 829 14.87 -18.20 19.22
C LEU A 829 15.22 -16.75 19.61
N HIS A 830 15.49 -15.91 18.62
CA HIS A 830 15.64 -14.48 18.81
C HIS A 830 14.31 -13.80 18.52
N TYR A 831 13.79 -13.07 19.51
CA TYR A 831 12.59 -12.25 19.34
C TYR A 831 12.96 -10.92 18.67
N ALA A 832 12.31 -10.58 17.55
CA ALA A 832 12.62 -9.38 16.78
C ALA A 832 11.38 -8.58 16.34
N VAL A 833 10.24 -8.78 17.00
CA VAL A 833 8.99 -8.07 16.65
C VAL A 833 8.99 -6.64 17.21
N ARG A 834 8.74 -5.66 16.33
CA ARG A 834 8.85 -4.23 16.63
C ARG A 834 7.56 -3.49 16.29
N PRO A 835 7.23 -2.39 16.98
CA PRO A 835 6.12 -1.54 16.56
C PRO A 835 6.39 -0.95 15.16
N PRO A 836 5.35 -0.60 14.38
CA PRO A 836 5.52 0.03 13.07
C PRO A 836 6.42 1.27 13.13
N LEU A 837 7.31 1.42 12.15
CA LEU A 837 8.23 2.56 12.07
C LEU A 837 7.45 3.89 12.06
N LYS A 838 7.85 4.83 12.90
CA LYS A 838 7.21 6.15 13.02
C LYS A 838 7.63 7.12 11.92
N ASP A 839 8.79 6.89 11.31
CA ASP A 839 9.49 7.83 10.42
C ASP A 839 9.93 7.12 9.12
N GLY A 840 10.01 7.87 8.02
CA GLY A 840 10.30 7.35 6.66
C GLY A 840 11.72 6.82 6.40
N GLY A 841 12.41 6.32 7.44
CA GLY A 841 13.69 5.61 7.33
C GLY A 841 13.49 4.10 7.09
N HIS A 842 14.57 3.40 6.74
CA HIS A 842 14.54 1.98 6.39
C HIS A 842 15.49 1.17 7.27
N LYS A 843 14.96 0.41 8.22
CA LYS A 843 15.81 -0.37 9.14
C LYS A 843 16.42 -1.58 8.44
N PRO A 844 17.74 -1.81 8.60
CA PRO A 844 18.39 -3.03 8.13
C PRO A 844 17.93 -4.26 8.92
N PHE A 845 18.10 -5.44 8.33
CA PHE A 845 17.76 -6.75 8.93
C PHE A 845 18.78 -7.23 9.99
N THR A 846 19.44 -6.31 10.69
CA THR A 846 20.54 -6.61 11.63
C THR A 846 20.18 -7.63 12.70
N LYS A 847 18.94 -7.61 13.23
CA LYS A 847 18.49 -8.60 14.22
C LYS A 847 18.46 -10.03 13.66
N GLY A 848 18.06 -10.18 12.40
CA GLY A 848 18.10 -11.46 11.70
C GLY A 848 19.52 -11.93 11.44
N PHE A 849 20.43 -11.04 11.03
CA PHE A 849 21.85 -11.37 10.85
C PHE A 849 22.53 -11.80 12.16
N VAL A 850 22.18 -11.15 13.28
CA VAL A 850 22.67 -11.54 14.60
C VAL A 850 22.14 -12.92 15.00
N ALA A 851 20.86 -13.20 14.79
CA ALA A 851 20.28 -14.53 15.03
C ALA A 851 20.95 -15.62 14.18
N ALA A 852 21.13 -15.34 12.88
CA ALA A 852 21.79 -16.22 11.93
C ALA A 852 23.21 -16.59 12.38
N ARG A 853 24.02 -15.59 12.78
CA ARG A 853 25.38 -15.81 13.29
C ARG A 853 25.41 -16.63 14.59
N CYS A 854 24.36 -16.55 15.39
CA CYS A 854 24.23 -17.32 16.63
C CYS A 854 23.66 -18.74 16.42
N GLY A 855 23.37 -19.16 15.18
CA GLY A 855 22.74 -20.45 14.91
C GLY A 855 21.29 -20.52 15.41
N ALA A 856 20.61 -19.38 15.54
CA ALA A 856 19.26 -19.28 16.10
C ALA A 856 18.21 -18.95 15.04
N ASN A 857 16.98 -19.44 15.24
CA ASN A 857 15.81 -18.93 14.53
C ASN A 857 15.47 -17.52 15.00
N VAL A 858 14.80 -16.73 14.17
CA VAL A 858 14.24 -15.42 14.52
C VAL A 858 12.72 -15.42 14.39
N LEU A 859 12.00 -14.86 15.37
CA LEU A 859 10.57 -14.55 15.25
C LEU A 859 10.40 -13.08 14.88
N ILE A 860 9.82 -12.81 13.70
CA ILE A 860 9.72 -11.44 13.17
C ILE A 860 8.48 -11.24 12.31
N ASP A 861 7.97 -10.01 12.30
CA ASP A 861 6.87 -9.58 11.42
C ASP A 861 7.35 -9.52 9.96
N ARG A 862 6.57 -10.10 9.04
CA ARG A 862 6.86 -10.12 7.60
C ARG A 862 7.02 -8.75 6.96
N THR A 863 6.42 -7.72 7.56
CA THR A 863 6.48 -6.33 7.10
C THR A 863 7.66 -5.55 7.70
N ASP A 864 8.45 -6.17 8.59
CA ASP A 864 9.57 -5.51 9.24
C ASP A 864 10.79 -5.39 8.33
N GLY A 865 10.95 -4.20 7.74
CA GLY A 865 12.15 -3.84 6.98
C GLY A 865 12.41 -4.82 5.84
N ASP A 866 13.60 -5.43 5.84
CA ASP A 866 14.03 -6.35 4.80
C ASP A 866 13.74 -7.83 5.11
N ALA A 867 13.01 -8.14 6.21
CA ALA A 867 12.87 -9.52 6.69
C ALA A 867 12.41 -10.51 5.61
N ILE A 868 11.34 -10.18 4.89
CA ILE A 868 10.79 -11.02 3.81
C ILE A 868 11.78 -11.24 2.65
N HIS A 869 12.69 -10.30 2.40
CA HIS A 869 13.67 -10.40 1.32
C HIS A 869 14.74 -11.45 1.60
N TYR A 870 15.19 -11.53 2.87
CA TYR A 870 16.20 -12.49 3.32
C TYR A 870 15.59 -13.83 3.74
N LEU A 871 14.41 -13.83 4.37
CA LEU A 871 13.79 -15.02 4.92
C LEU A 871 12.92 -15.79 3.92
N GLY A 872 12.37 -15.14 2.89
CA GLY A 872 11.39 -15.75 1.98
C GLY A 872 9.99 -15.91 2.61
N ASP A 873 8.99 -16.24 1.77
CA ASP A 873 7.58 -16.34 2.17
C ASP A 873 7.22 -17.61 2.96
N ASP A 874 8.13 -18.57 3.00
CA ASP A 874 7.98 -19.90 3.60
C ASP A 874 8.86 -20.10 4.84
N TYR A 875 9.47 -19.04 5.36
CA TYR A 875 10.15 -19.11 6.65
C TYR A 875 9.13 -19.32 7.79
N PRO A 876 9.27 -20.36 8.63
CA PRO A 876 8.20 -20.78 9.56
C PRO A 876 7.85 -19.78 10.65
N PHE A 877 8.82 -18.95 11.07
CA PHE A 877 8.67 -18.02 12.18
C PHE A 877 8.49 -16.56 11.70
N LEU A 878 8.02 -16.40 10.46
CA LEU A 878 7.59 -15.13 9.91
C LEU A 878 6.10 -14.91 10.21
N ILE A 879 5.77 -13.93 11.05
CA ILE A 879 4.37 -13.64 11.42
C ILE A 879 3.76 -12.57 10.52
N ASP A 880 2.44 -12.61 10.34
CA ASP A 880 1.75 -11.69 9.42
C ASP A 880 1.65 -10.24 9.91
N ASN A 881 1.68 -10.04 11.22
CA ASN A 881 1.57 -8.73 11.83
C ASN A 881 2.05 -8.74 13.29
N SER A 882 2.38 -7.55 13.79
CA SER A 882 2.86 -7.31 15.14
C SER A 882 1.74 -7.22 16.20
N ARG A 883 0.55 -7.79 15.95
CA ARG A 883 -0.52 -7.83 16.97
C ARG A 883 -0.21 -8.93 18.00
N PRO A 884 -0.56 -8.73 19.29
CA PRO A 884 -0.25 -9.70 20.34
C PRO A 884 -0.69 -11.14 20.03
N ALA A 885 -1.90 -11.34 19.47
CA ALA A 885 -2.38 -12.67 19.11
C ALA A 885 -1.50 -13.37 18.05
N SER A 886 -1.01 -12.64 17.05
CA SER A 886 -0.13 -13.19 16.01
C SER A 886 1.26 -13.52 16.57
N ILE A 887 1.75 -12.70 17.50
CA ILE A 887 3.02 -12.90 18.17
C ILE A 887 2.97 -14.16 19.04
N LEU A 888 1.93 -14.26 19.90
CA LEU A 888 1.74 -15.41 20.79
C LEU A 888 1.55 -16.71 20.00
N ALA A 889 0.82 -16.69 18.89
CA ALA A 889 0.70 -17.85 18.00
C ALA A 889 2.06 -18.26 17.39
N GLY A 890 2.89 -17.28 17.00
CA GLY A 890 4.25 -17.54 16.50
C GLY A 890 5.19 -18.11 17.58
N LEU A 891 5.12 -17.60 18.81
CA LEU A 891 5.86 -18.14 19.96
C LEU A 891 5.41 -19.57 20.31
N GLU A 892 4.10 -19.82 20.25
CA GLU A 892 3.54 -21.17 20.45
C GLU A 892 4.05 -22.15 19.40
N LEU A 893 3.98 -21.78 18.12
CA LEU A 893 4.52 -22.59 17.03
C LEU A 893 6.00 -22.88 17.23
N ALA A 894 6.80 -21.87 17.61
CA ALA A 894 8.22 -22.03 17.87
C ALA A 894 8.50 -23.04 18.99
N ARG A 895 7.74 -22.97 20.09
CA ARG A 895 7.87 -23.89 21.22
C ARG A 895 7.50 -25.32 20.83
N GLN A 896 6.36 -25.50 20.15
CA GLN A 896 5.86 -26.82 19.74
C GLN A 896 6.73 -27.47 18.66
N SER A 897 7.34 -26.66 17.81
CA SER A 897 8.16 -27.15 16.70
C SER A 897 9.63 -27.32 17.05
N PHE A 898 10.09 -26.96 18.25
CA PHE A 898 11.51 -27.08 18.61
C PHE A 898 12.06 -28.49 18.34
N ALA A 899 13.22 -28.57 17.69
CA ALA A 899 13.85 -29.81 17.21
C ALA A 899 13.04 -30.66 16.18
N SER A 900 11.89 -30.18 15.70
CA SER A 900 11.14 -30.79 14.58
C SER A 900 11.71 -30.40 13.21
N GLU A 901 11.16 -30.95 12.13
CA GLU A 901 11.49 -30.58 10.75
C GLU A 901 11.20 -29.09 10.46
N ILE A 902 10.10 -28.54 11.00
CA ILE A 902 9.75 -27.12 10.84
C ILE A 902 10.86 -26.23 11.43
N TRP A 903 11.36 -26.59 12.61
CA TRP A 903 12.44 -25.84 13.27
C TRP A 903 13.75 -25.93 12.48
N ARG A 904 14.11 -27.12 12.00
CA ARG A 904 15.30 -27.33 11.15
C ARG A 904 15.19 -26.58 9.83
N ALA A 905 14.00 -26.53 9.22
CA ALA A 905 13.76 -25.75 8.01
C ALA A 905 13.98 -24.24 8.26
N GLY A 906 13.57 -23.73 9.42
CA GLY A 906 13.92 -22.36 9.83
C GLY A 906 15.44 -22.16 9.93
N LEU A 907 16.16 -23.06 10.59
CA LEU A 907 17.61 -22.97 10.75
C LEU A 907 18.37 -23.06 9.42
N GLU A 908 17.86 -23.83 8.45
CA GLU A 908 18.41 -23.89 7.10
C GLU A 908 18.38 -22.51 6.43
N VAL A 909 17.24 -21.81 6.52
CA VAL A 909 17.11 -20.43 6.02
C VAL A 909 18.09 -19.51 6.75
N MET A 910 18.19 -19.62 8.07
CA MET A 910 19.09 -18.79 8.85
C MET A 910 20.57 -19.02 8.49
N ARG A 911 20.97 -20.23 8.08
CA ARG A 911 22.32 -20.50 7.58
C ARG A 911 22.60 -19.78 6.26
N GLN A 912 21.62 -19.71 5.38
CA GLN A 912 21.73 -18.96 4.12
C GLN A 912 21.81 -17.45 4.40
N VAL A 913 21.02 -16.95 5.36
CA VAL A 913 21.08 -15.55 5.83
C VAL A 913 22.45 -15.22 6.46
N GLU A 914 23.06 -16.15 7.21
CA GLU A 914 24.40 -15.98 7.79
C GLU A 914 25.42 -15.70 6.66
N ALA A 915 25.40 -16.49 5.59
CA ALA A 915 26.33 -16.38 4.47
C ALA A 915 26.30 -14.99 3.77
N LEU A 916 25.15 -14.31 3.81
CA LEU A 916 24.95 -12.97 3.25
C LEU A 916 25.45 -11.83 4.14
N SER A 917 25.77 -12.10 5.41
CA SER A 917 26.17 -11.07 6.39
C SER A 917 27.56 -11.32 7.00
N THR A 918 28.33 -12.24 6.41
CA THR A 918 29.73 -12.49 6.78
C THR A 918 30.64 -11.31 6.43
N PRO A 919 31.74 -11.09 7.18
CA PRO A 919 32.78 -10.12 6.82
C PRO A 919 33.26 -10.25 5.38
N GLU A 920 33.46 -11.48 4.90
CA GLU A 920 33.91 -11.78 3.54
C GLU A 920 32.86 -11.35 2.51
N HIS A 921 31.57 -11.57 2.78
CA HIS A 921 30.48 -11.12 1.91
C HIS A 921 30.42 -9.61 1.82
N VAL A 922 30.39 -8.93 2.97
CA VAL A 922 30.33 -7.46 3.02
C VAL A 922 31.58 -6.83 2.37
N ALA A 923 32.76 -7.43 2.55
CA ALA A 923 33.97 -6.99 1.87
C ALA A 923 33.86 -7.11 0.33
N ARG A 924 33.21 -8.16 -0.20
CA ARG A 924 32.98 -8.28 -1.64
C ARG A 924 32.05 -7.20 -2.17
N GLU A 925 30.96 -6.88 -1.47
CA GLU A 925 30.06 -5.78 -1.86
C GLU A 925 30.80 -4.43 -1.87
N VAL A 926 31.58 -4.15 -0.82
CA VAL A 926 32.42 -2.94 -0.78
C VAL A 926 33.44 -2.94 -1.92
N ALA A 927 34.07 -4.08 -2.22
CA ALA A 927 35.03 -4.18 -3.32
C ALA A 927 34.39 -3.85 -4.67
N VAL A 928 33.19 -4.38 -4.96
CA VAL A 928 32.42 -4.09 -6.18
C VAL A 928 32.07 -2.61 -6.24
N SER A 929 31.57 -2.06 -5.13
CA SER A 929 31.21 -0.65 -5.03
C SER A 929 32.37 0.28 -5.35
N LEU A 930 33.55 -0.03 -4.80
CA LEU A 930 34.76 0.78 -4.94
C LEU A 930 35.47 0.65 -6.30
N ARG A 931 35.15 -0.34 -7.15
CA ARG A 931 35.78 -0.50 -8.48
C ARG A 931 35.73 0.76 -9.34
N ARG A 932 34.65 1.54 -9.22
CA ARG A 932 34.45 2.81 -9.95
C ARG A 932 35.43 3.91 -9.57
N PHE A 933 36.15 3.74 -8.45
CA PHE A 933 37.14 4.68 -7.94
C PHE A 933 38.53 4.04 -7.84
N ALA A 934 38.69 2.78 -8.25
CA ALA A 934 39.90 2.00 -8.07
C ALA A 934 40.99 2.41 -9.06
#